data_AF-A0AAV1D7K3-F1
#
_entry.id   AF-A0AAV1D7K3-F1
#
_cell.length_a   1.000
_cell.length_b   1.000
_cell.length_c   1.000
_cell.angle_alpha   90.00
_cell.angle_beta   90.00
_cell.angle_gamma   90.00
#
_symmetry.space_group_name_H-M   'P 1'
#
loop_
_entity.id
_entity.type
_entity.pdbx_description
1 polymer ?
#
loop_
_entity_poly.entity_id
_entity_poly.type
_entity_poly.pdbx_seq_one_letter_code
_entity_poly.pdbx_strand_id
1 'polypeptide(L)'
;MTPSDLVGPKFSQNNPNLLLQLVSEGNVNAVRDLLAKSASGESISSLSSLLEAQNVDGQTALHLACRRGSLQLVQAILEYKEANVDVLDKDGDPPLVFALAAGSPECVHALIRHNANVKSVLREGLGPSIAHVCAYHGQPDCMRELLLAGANPNAVDNEGESVLHRAVAKKCTECAIVILENGGCKSMGVLNSKNLTPLHLCVMTWNITIVKRWLELASKEEIAEFIDIPSRGGTALCMAAALKKDHEAAGRELVRMLLAAGANPTAEDPQNGRTALHNAAMINDVHLVKVILDAGVDVNIRNTHNTIPLHVALARGANSCVELLLSAGANCNLQDNDGDNAFHIAAEVAKMVRENLEWITVMLRYPDAAFEARNHSGKTLCDYLEALPREWISEDLIDILIEKGAHLSPTVYNIGDWVKFKKHIKTPTYGWQGANFNSVGFVQNVLDKDNLLVAFCSGEPPEARVLANEVVKVIPLDRGQHVQLKKEVKEPRFGWRGHSRDTVGTVLCVDDDGILRVGFPGASRGWKADPSEMERVEEFKVGDWVRVRPSLTTAKHGLGSVSPGSIGVVYCIRPDNSLLLELSYLLTPWLCEPEEVEPVEPFRIGDRVSVKRSVAEPRYAWGGETHHSVGRIIDIENDGLLILEIPNRQTVWQADPSDMEKLEDFKVGDWVKVKASVSSPKYGWEDVTRGSVGVIHSLEEDGDVGIAFCFRNKPFVCSVTDVEKVPPFEVGEDIHLISSVTQPRLGWSNESPATTGSIVRVDMDGTLNVRVPGRQSLWKVSPGDAERLSGFEVGDWVRSKPILGVRPSYDWNSIGKESLAVVHSVQETGYLELACCFRKGKYSAHHTDVEKVPGYRIGQHVRFRAGLVEPRWGWRGATLDSKGVITAVNADGEVRVVFFGLPGLWRGDPADLEMEEMFDVGDWVMLKETANSWKSIGPGSVGVVQGVGYEGNEWNGNIFVGFSGEQEQWVGHASNLERFNKLVIGQQVRVKNTVKQPRFGWSGHNHSSIGYITSIDADGRLRIYTPAGSKAWALDPSEVDLVQEEELCIGDWVRVKATVSTPSHQWGDVRHLSLGVVHRIEDSNLWVAFCFMERLWLCKAFEMEKVRPFRVGDNVRIREGLVTPRWGWGMETPASKGEVVGVDANGKLRIKFRWREGKPWIGDPADIVLDEGAEFASSSG
;
A
#
# COMPACT_ATOMS: atom_id res chain seq x y z
N MET A 1 17.95 33.32 -55.80
CA MET A 1 17.85 34.78 -56.01
C MET A 1 18.54 35.47 -54.85
N THR A 2 19.38 36.45 -55.17
CA THR A 2 20.24 37.26 -54.30
C THR A 2 19.46 38.14 -53.31
N PRO A 3 20.13 38.63 -52.25
CA PRO A 3 19.54 39.43 -51.18
C PRO A 3 19.42 40.92 -51.57
N SER A 4 18.43 41.61 -51.03
CA SER A 4 18.34 43.08 -51.10
C SER A 4 17.60 43.66 -49.89
N ASP A 5 18.31 44.59 -49.24
CA ASP A 5 17.80 45.78 -48.53
C ASP A 5 17.47 45.69 -47.03
N LEU A 6 18.55 45.66 -46.25
CA LEU A 6 18.67 46.36 -44.97
C LEU A 6 18.59 47.88 -45.21
N VAL A 7 17.42 48.47 -45.01
CA VAL A 7 17.28 49.91 -44.71
C VAL A 7 16.98 50.03 -43.22
N GLY A 8 17.94 50.54 -42.47
CA GLY A 8 17.85 50.73 -41.02
C GLY A 8 16.71 51.66 -40.60
N PRO A 9 16.18 51.51 -39.38
CA PRO A 9 15.17 52.43 -38.90
C PRO A 9 15.83 53.79 -38.59
N LYS A 10 15.30 54.83 -39.22
CA LYS A 10 15.56 56.23 -38.87
C LYS A 10 15.14 56.45 -37.42
N PHE A 11 16.11 56.54 -36.51
CA PHE A 11 15.86 56.91 -35.12
C PHE A 11 15.48 58.40 -35.05
N SER A 12 14.26 58.67 -34.61
CA SER A 12 13.79 60.01 -34.23
C SER A 12 14.68 60.56 -33.10
N GLN A 13 15.39 61.66 -33.35
CA GLN A 13 16.38 62.28 -32.46
C GLN A 13 15.78 62.99 -31.22
N ASN A 14 14.48 62.87 -30.95
CA ASN A 14 13.79 63.63 -29.90
C ASN A 14 13.05 62.77 -28.87
N ASN A 15 13.42 61.50 -28.69
CA ASN A 15 12.76 60.65 -27.71
C ASN A 15 13.66 60.46 -26.46
N PRO A 16 13.35 61.08 -25.30
CA PRO A 16 14.10 60.84 -24.05
C PRO A 16 14.06 59.37 -23.63
N ASN A 17 13.12 58.59 -24.17
CA ASN A 17 13.01 57.14 -23.99
C ASN A 17 14.03 56.31 -24.81
N LEU A 18 14.81 56.92 -25.71
CA LEU A 18 15.77 56.18 -26.53
C LEU A 18 16.91 55.57 -25.68
N LEU A 19 17.43 56.32 -24.70
CA LEU A 19 18.43 55.78 -23.77
C LEU A 19 17.85 54.62 -22.95
N LEU A 20 16.62 54.78 -22.45
CA LEU A 20 15.91 53.75 -21.68
C LEU A 20 15.69 52.47 -22.51
N GLN A 21 15.35 52.61 -23.79
CA GLN A 21 15.21 51.49 -24.72
C GLN A 21 16.54 50.78 -24.98
N LEU A 22 17.62 51.52 -25.27
CA LEU A 22 18.95 50.93 -25.54
C LEU A 22 19.53 50.20 -24.32
N VAL A 23 19.32 50.74 -23.12
CA VAL A 23 19.68 50.06 -21.87
C VAL A 23 18.80 48.82 -21.65
N SER A 24 17.51 48.91 -21.97
CA SER A 24 16.58 47.78 -21.90
C SER A 24 16.95 46.66 -22.89
N GLU A 25 17.51 46.99 -24.06
CA GLU A 25 18.01 46.05 -25.06
C GLU A 25 19.41 45.50 -24.72
N GLY A 26 20.13 46.13 -23.79
CA GLY A 26 21.47 45.71 -23.35
C GLY A 26 22.62 46.14 -24.27
N ASN A 27 22.42 47.13 -25.14
CA ASN A 27 23.40 47.53 -26.15
C ASN A 27 24.41 48.56 -25.61
N VAL A 28 25.50 48.07 -24.99
CA VAL A 28 26.54 48.89 -24.35
C VAL A 28 27.18 49.91 -25.30
N ASN A 29 27.48 49.50 -26.54
CA ASN A 29 28.17 50.36 -27.50
C ASN A 29 27.25 51.51 -27.96
N ALA A 30 25.99 51.22 -28.24
CA ALA A 30 25.02 52.24 -28.62
C ALA A 30 24.73 53.23 -27.47
N VAL A 31 24.73 52.75 -26.21
CA VAL A 31 24.58 53.61 -25.03
C VAL A 31 25.78 54.55 -24.87
N ARG A 32 27.01 54.05 -25.00
CA ARG A 32 28.23 54.89 -24.95
C ARG A 32 28.25 55.94 -26.06
N ASP A 33 27.92 55.54 -27.28
CA ASP A 33 27.89 56.45 -28.43
C ASP A 33 26.84 57.56 -28.26
N LEU A 34 25.68 57.25 -27.68
CA LEU A 34 24.61 58.21 -27.46
C LEU A 34 24.94 59.18 -26.32
N LEU A 35 25.52 58.70 -25.22
CA LEU A 35 25.96 59.55 -24.12
C LEU A 35 27.12 60.46 -24.52
N ALA A 36 28.10 59.95 -25.28
CA ALA A 36 29.23 60.74 -25.79
C ALA A 36 28.78 61.88 -26.73
N LYS A 37 27.83 61.63 -27.64
CA LYS A 37 27.25 62.64 -28.54
C LYS A 37 26.45 63.70 -27.79
N SER A 38 25.80 63.32 -26.69
CA SER A 38 25.00 64.22 -25.87
C SER A 38 25.90 65.10 -24.98
N ALA A 39 27.07 64.61 -24.59
CA ALA A 39 28.10 65.35 -23.87
C ALA A 39 28.89 66.33 -24.77
N SER A 40 29.02 66.07 -26.08
CA SER A 40 29.75 66.93 -27.03
C SER A 40 28.97 68.13 -27.57
N GLY A 41 27.73 68.36 -27.11
CA GLY A 41 26.95 69.58 -27.38
C GLY A 41 26.18 69.63 -28.71
N GLU A 42 26.03 68.51 -29.43
CA GLU A 42 25.29 68.45 -30.70
C GLU A 42 23.79 68.14 -30.54
N SER A 43 23.31 67.88 -29.31
CA SER A 43 21.90 67.65 -28.98
C SER A 43 21.32 68.78 -28.12
N ILE A 44 20.06 69.15 -28.38
CA ILE A 44 19.33 70.26 -27.72
C ILE A 44 18.83 69.85 -26.32
N SER A 45 18.88 68.55 -25.97
CA SER A 45 18.61 68.05 -24.62
C SER A 45 19.88 68.06 -23.76
N SER A 46 19.85 68.77 -22.63
CA SER A 46 20.93 68.75 -21.64
C SER A 46 21.25 67.30 -21.23
N LEU A 47 22.52 66.90 -21.17
CA LEU A 47 22.95 65.56 -20.75
C LEU A 47 22.27 65.10 -19.44
N SER A 48 22.08 66.04 -18.50
CA SER A 48 21.32 65.83 -17.26
C SER A 48 19.87 65.39 -17.50
N SER A 49 19.15 66.06 -18.41
CA SER A 49 17.75 65.72 -18.76
C SER A 49 17.60 64.34 -19.40
N LEU A 50 18.65 63.83 -20.07
CA LEU A 50 18.65 62.51 -20.69
C LEU A 50 18.95 61.41 -19.66
N LEU A 51 19.84 61.67 -18.70
CA LEU A 51 20.16 60.76 -17.60
C LEU A 51 19.04 60.67 -16.54
N GLU A 52 18.32 61.78 -16.31
CA GLU A 52 17.18 61.87 -15.39
C GLU A 52 15.84 61.49 -16.05
N ALA A 53 15.83 61.13 -17.34
CA ALA A 53 14.63 60.68 -18.02
C ALA A 53 14.06 59.43 -17.34
N GLN A 54 12.80 59.49 -16.92
CA GLN A 54 12.11 58.41 -16.23
C GLN A 54 11.08 57.74 -17.15
N ASN A 55 11.00 56.41 -17.08
CA ASN A 55 9.96 55.63 -17.75
C ASN A 55 8.60 55.76 -17.03
N VAL A 56 7.59 55.00 -17.49
CA VAL A 56 6.26 54.96 -16.89
C VAL A 56 6.24 54.53 -15.42
N ASP A 57 7.29 53.89 -14.92
CA ASP A 57 7.44 53.43 -13.54
C ASP A 57 8.34 54.37 -12.70
N GLY A 58 8.76 55.51 -13.27
CA GLY A 58 9.70 56.43 -12.59
C GLY A 58 11.18 56.02 -12.68
N GLN A 59 11.50 54.94 -13.40
CA GLN A 59 12.86 54.39 -13.45
C GLN A 59 13.71 55.09 -14.51
N THR A 60 14.93 55.44 -14.13
CA THR A 60 15.95 56.00 -15.02
C THR A 60 16.77 54.94 -15.74
N ALA A 61 17.64 55.35 -16.67
CA ALA A 61 18.57 54.46 -17.35
C ALA A 61 19.46 53.69 -16.37
N LEU A 62 19.85 54.31 -15.25
CA LEU A 62 20.66 53.67 -14.22
C LEU A 62 19.90 52.56 -13.49
N HIS A 63 18.61 52.76 -13.18
CA HIS A 63 17.74 51.72 -12.60
C HIS A 63 17.65 50.48 -13.50
N LEU A 64 17.44 50.68 -14.80
CA LEU A 64 17.32 49.59 -15.78
C LEU A 64 18.65 48.85 -15.97
N ALA A 65 19.78 49.58 -15.97
CA ALA A 65 21.11 48.97 -16.02
C ALA A 65 21.40 48.12 -14.77
N CYS A 66 21.02 48.60 -13.59
CA CYS A 66 21.17 47.88 -12.32
C CYS A 66 20.24 46.66 -12.24
N ARG A 67 18.98 46.76 -12.70
CA ARG A 67 18.05 45.63 -12.79
C ARG A 67 18.57 44.51 -13.68
N ARG A 68 19.32 44.85 -14.74
CA ARG A 68 19.98 43.88 -15.62
C ARG A 68 21.24 43.25 -15.02
N GLY A 69 21.79 43.79 -13.92
CA GLY A 69 23.06 43.35 -13.37
C GLY A 69 24.26 43.63 -14.29
N SER A 70 24.15 44.57 -15.23
CA SER A 70 25.20 44.81 -16.22
C SER A 70 26.19 45.88 -15.76
N LEU A 71 27.34 45.45 -15.23
CA LEU A 71 28.42 46.34 -14.80
C LEU A 71 28.86 47.32 -15.90
N GLN A 72 28.92 46.85 -17.15
CA GLN A 72 29.40 47.65 -18.28
C GLN A 72 28.45 48.80 -18.62
N LEU A 73 27.14 48.59 -18.49
CA LEU A 73 26.14 49.65 -18.66
C LEU A 73 26.16 50.63 -17.48
N VAL A 74 26.28 50.11 -16.25
CA VAL A 74 26.39 50.95 -15.04
C VAL A 74 27.63 51.84 -15.13
N GLN A 75 28.79 51.29 -15.48
CA GLN A 75 30.03 52.06 -15.67
C GLN A 75 29.91 53.11 -16.78
N ALA A 76 29.34 52.74 -17.93
CA ALA A 76 29.14 53.67 -19.04
C ALA A 76 28.25 54.87 -18.66
N ILE A 77 27.31 54.69 -17.73
CA ILE A 77 26.45 55.77 -17.22
C ILE A 77 27.17 56.58 -16.12
N LEU A 78 27.88 55.91 -15.20
CA LEU A 78 28.58 56.54 -14.07
C LEU A 78 29.89 57.25 -14.45
N GLU A 79 30.40 57.06 -15.67
CA GLU A 79 31.53 57.84 -16.23
C GLU A 79 31.23 59.35 -16.24
N TYR A 80 29.95 59.74 -16.27
CA TYR A 80 29.50 61.13 -16.29
C TYR A 80 29.11 61.60 -14.88
N LYS A 81 29.65 62.74 -14.44
CA LYS A 81 29.44 63.27 -13.07
C LYS A 81 28.02 63.73 -12.81
N GLU A 82 27.25 63.99 -13.86
CA GLU A 82 25.85 64.40 -13.83
C GLU A 82 24.88 63.25 -13.50
N ALA A 83 25.35 61.99 -13.48
CA ALA A 83 24.53 60.83 -13.13
C ALA A 83 24.25 60.78 -11.62
N ASN A 84 22.99 60.99 -11.24
CA ASN A 84 22.55 60.86 -9.85
C ASN A 84 22.33 59.37 -9.48
N VAL A 85 23.13 58.87 -8.52
CA VAL A 85 23.09 57.48 -8.05
C VAL A 85 21.98 57.18 -7.05
N ASP A 86 21.39 58.22 -6.43
CA ASP A 86 20.34 58.11 -5.41
C ASP A 86 18.97 58.62 -5.93
N VAL A 87 18.79 58.64 -7.26
CA VAL A 87 17.52 59.05 -7.87
C VAL A 87 16.43 58.03 -7.54
N LEU A 88 15.23 58.45 -7.16
CA LEU A 88 14.18 57.54 -6.72
C LEU A 88 13.18 57.27 -7.85
N ASP A 89 12.71 56.02 -7.95
CA ASP A 89 11.57 55.69 -8.81
C ASP A 89 10.22 56.03 -8.14
N LYS A 90 9.10 55.60 -8.74
CA LYS A 90 7.76 55.88 -8.19
C LYS A 90 7.48 55.18 -6.86
N ASP A 91 8.15 54.07 -6.58
CA ASP A 91 8.01 53.31 -5.34
C ASP A 91 8.96 53.81 -4.24
N GLY A 92 9.82 54.78 -4.58
CA GLY A 92 10.80 55.37 -3.68
C GLY A 92 12.08 54.54 -3.57
N ASP A 93 12.37 53.68 -4.55
CA ASP A 93 13.54 52.80 -4.56
C ASP A 93 14.68 53.40 -5.40
N PRO A 94 15.92 53.47 -4.88
CA PRO A 94 17.08 53.92 -5.64
C PRO A 94 17.66 52.83 -6.56
N PRO A 95 18.50 53.17 -7.56
CA PRO A 95 19.15 52.19 -8.45
C PRO A 95 19.90 51.08 -7.71
N LEU A 96 20.43 51.39 -6.53
CA LEU A 96 21.11 50.44 -5.66
C LEU A 96 20.19 49.26 -5.25
N VAL A 97 18.89 49.49 -5.00
CA VAL A 97 17.91 48.43 -4.69
C VAL A 97 17.80 47.42 -5.85
N PHE A 98 17.82 47.90 -7.09
CA PHE A 98 17.76 47.04 -8.27
C PHE A 98 19.04 46.23 -8.48
N ALA A 99 20.20 46.80 -8.16
CA ALA A 99 21.47 46.06 -8.19
C ALA A 99 21.50 44.94 -7.12
N LEU A 100 20.90 45.19 -5.95
CA LEU A 100 20.75 44.18 -4.88
C LEU A 100 19.76 43.09 -5.27
N ALA A 101 18.62 43.44 -5.87
CA ALA A 101 17.65 42.48 -6.39
C ALA A 101 18.24 41.61 -7.51
N ALA A 102 19.12 42.17 -8.34
CA ALA A 102 19.85 41.45 -9.38
C ALA A 102 20.99 40.56 -8.84
N GLY A 103 21.38 40.71 -7.58
CA GLY A 103 22.48 39.94 -6.97
C GLY A 103 23.85 40.23 -7.59
N SER A 104 24.08 41.46 -8.05
CA SER A 104 25.33 41.84 -8.74
C SER A 104 26.26 42.66 -7.83
N PRO A 105 27.22 42.03 -7.12
CA PRO A 105 28.11 42.73 -6.18
C PRO A 105 28.98 43.77 -6.88
N GLU A 106 29.34 43.58 -8.14
CA GLU A 106 30.15 44.52 -8.91
C GLU A 106 29.39 45.82 -9.21
N CYS A 107 28.09 45.72 -9.52
CA CYS A 107 27.22 46.88 -9.72
C CYS A 107 27.02 47.65 -8.41
N VAL A 108 26.83 46.93 -7.30
CA VAL A 108 26.75 47.50 -5.95
C VAL A 108 28.04 48.24 -5.61
N HIS A 109 29.20 47.61 -5.83
CA HIS A 109 30.51 48.21 -5.59
C HIS A 109 30.74 49.46 -6.45
N ALA A 110 30.34 49.44 -7.72
CA ALA A 110 30.43 50.60 -8.61
C ALA A 110 29.58 51.78 -8.11
N LEU A 111 28.34 51.53 -7.67
CA LEU A 111 27.47 52.57 -7.12
C LEU A 111 28.02 53.13 -5.80
N ILE A 112 28.53 52.28 -4.90
CA ILE A 112 29.14 52.70 -3.63
C ILE A 112 30.37 53.60 -3.86
N ARG A 113 31.23 53.27 -4.84
CA ARG A 113 32.38 54.12 -5.21
C ARG A 113 31.98 55.52 -5.67
N HIS A 114 30.78 55.67 -6.21
CA HIS A 114 30.20 56.94 -6.63
C HIS A 114 29.30 57.56 -5.54
N ASN A 115 29.55 57.22 -4.27
CA ASN A 115 28.89 57.76 -3.08
C ASN A 115 27.38 57.47 -2.97
N ALA A 116 26.90 56.33 -3.48
CA ALA A 116 25.52 55.90 -3.26
C ALA A 116 25.21 55.78 -1.75
N ASN A 117 24.04 56.25 -1.33
CA ASN A 117 23.66 56.31 0.08
C ASN A 117 23.21 54.94 0.61
N VAL A 118 24.15 54.17 1.16
CA VAL A 118 23.89 52.84 1.75
C VAL A 118 23.10 52.85 3.06
N LYS A 119 22.90 54.03 3.67
CA LYS A 119 22.19 54.20 4.96
C LYS A 119 20.74 54.64 4.79
N SER A 120 20.25 54.79 3.56
CA SER A 120 18.90 55.26 3.32
C SER A 120 17.85 54.26 3.83
N VAL A 121 16.75 54.83 4.31
CA VAL A 121 15.53 54.12 4.68
C VAL A 121 14.52 54.42 3.58
N LEU A 122 14.00 53.39 2.94
CA LEU A 122 13.10 53.51 1.79
C LEU A 122 11.74 54.07 2.24
N ARG A 123 10.89 54.48 1.29
CA ARG A 123 9.51 54.95 1.55
C ARG A 123 9.44 56.08 2.59
N GLU A 124 10.12 57.19 2.32
CA GLU A 124 10.12 58.42 3.14
C GLU A 124 10.51 58.22 4.62
N GLY A 125 11.40 57.25 4.89
CA GLY A 125 11.88 56.98 6.25
C GLY A 125 10.98 56.04 7.06
N LEU A 126 9.88 55.54 6.48
CA LEU A 126 8.96 54.57 7.08
C LEU A 126 9.10 53.15 6.48
N GLY A 127 10.06 52.93 5.59
CA GLY A 127 10.28 51.66 4.92
C GLY A 127 11.44 50.83 5.49
N PRO A 128 11.74 49.68 4.85
CA PRO A 128 12.95 48.90 5.15
C PRO A 128 14.22 49.69 4.78
N SER A 129 15.32 49.44 5.49
CA SER A 129 16.64 49.94 5.06
C SER A 129 17.16 49.15 3.85
N ILE A 130 18.15 49.69 3.13
CA ILE A 130 18.80 48.99 2.02
C ILE A 130 19.34 47.60 2.45
N ALA A 131 19.84 47.48 3.67
CA ALA A 131 20.30 46.19 4.21
C ALA A 131 19.14 45.17 4.35
N HIS A 132 17.93 45.60 4.74
CA HIS A 132 16.76 44.72 4.79
C HIS A 132 16.39 44.19 3.40
N VAL A 133 16.47 45.04 2.37
CA VAL A 133 16.21 44.63 0.99
C VAL A 133 17.24 43.60 0.53
N CYS A 134 18.52 43.82 0.83
CA CYS A 134 19.57 42.85 0.52
C CYS A 134 19.36 41.51 1.27
N ALA A 135 18.95 41.56 2.54
CA ALA A 135 18.59 40.38 3.32
C ALA A 135 17.37 39.65 2.76
N TYR A 136 16.38 40.37 2.23
CA TYR A 136 15.19 39.80 1.58
C TYR A 136 15.54 39.02 0.31
N HIS A 137 16.45 39.54 -0.51
CA HIS A 137 16.92 38.88 -1.74
C HIS A 137 18.02 37.83 -1.50
N GLY A 138 18.56 37.75 -0.28
CA GLY A 138 19.47 36.68 0.12
C GLY A 138 20.85 36.73 -0.51
N GLN A 139 21.40 37.93 -0.79
CA GLN A 139 22.64 38.10 -1.54
C GLN A 139 23.86 38.33 -0.62
N PRO A 140 24.70 37.32 -0.33
CA PRO A 140 25.76 37.42 0.68
C PRO A 140 26.90 38.37 0.28
N ASP A 141 27.33 38.34 -0.99
CA ASP A 141 28.44 39.20 -1.46
C ASP A 141 28.02 40.66 -1.52
N CYS A 142 26.80 40.93 -2.01
CA CYS A 142 26.20 42.27 -1.98
C CYS A 142 26.05 42.80 -0.54
N MET A 143 25.62 41.95 0.40
CA MET A 143 25.50 42.31 1.81
C MET A 143 26.87 42.67 2.39
N ARG A 144 27.92 41.90 2.06
CA ARG A 144 29.28 42.18 2.51
C ARG A 144 29.74 43.57 2.07
N GLU A 145 29.56 43.90 0.80
CA GLU A 145 29.93 45.22 0.25
C GLU A 145 29.15 46.36 0.94
N LEU A 146 27.84 46.18 1.19
CA LEU A 146 27.03 47.17 1.91
C LEU A 146 27.52 47.40 3.35
N LEU A 147 27.81 46.33 4.08
CA LEU A 147 28.26 46.40 5.47
C LEU A 147 29.66 47.03 5.58
N LEU A 148 30.58 46.70 4.66
CA LEU A 148 31.89 47.35 4.55
C LEU A 148 31.78 48.85 4.23
N ALA A 149 30.77 49.24 3.45
CA ALA A 149 30.45 50.64 3.14
C ALA A 149 29.76 51.40 4.30
N GLY A 150 29.50 50.72 5.43
CA GLY A 150 28.94 51.31 6.63
C GLY A 150 27.41 51.27 6.73
N ALA A 151 26.74 50.37 6.01
CA ALA A 151 25.33 50.05 6.29
C ALA A 151 25.21 49.46 7.71
N ASN A 152 24.13 49.79 8.43
CA ASN A 152 23.93 49.29 9.80
C ASN A 152 23.40 47.84 9.78
N PRO A 153 24.17 46.84 10.24
CA PRO A 153 23.71 45.44 10.30
C PRO A 153 22.60 45.20 11.32
N ASN A 154 22.44 46.12 12.28
CA ASN A 154 21.43 46.06 13.34
C ASN A 154 20.30 47.08 13.12
N ALA A 155 20.08 47.51 11.87
CA ALA A 155 18.93 48.35 11.55
C ALA A 155 17.63 47.58 11.84
N VAL A 156 16.61 48.31 12.29
CA VAL A 156 15.28 47.78 12.59
C VAL A 156 14.26 48.55 11.75
N ASP A 157 13.34 47.83 11.10
CA ASP A 157 12.25 48.42 10.32
C ASP A 157 11.01 48.72 11.18
N ASN A 158 9.94 49.20 10.54
CA ASN A 158 8.70 49.57 11.22
C ASN A 158 7.92 48.38 11.81
N GLU A 159 8.21 47.15 11.38
CA GLU A 159 7.63 45.94 11.95
C GLU A 159 8.45 45.42 13.14
N GLY A 160 9.49 46.16 13.55
CA GLY A 160 10.44 45.75 14.56
C GLY A 160 11.40 44.66 14.07
N GLU A 161 11.39 44.35 12.77
CA GLU A 161 12.30 43.36 12.22
C GLU A 161 13.69 43.97 12.03
N SER A 162 14.71 43.27 12.53
CA SER A 162 16.09 43.56 12.19
C SER A 162 16.48 42.95 10.85
N VAL A 163 17.59 43.42 10.27
CA VAL A 163 18.15 42.85 9.03
C VAL A 163 18.32 41.32 9.15
N LEU A 164 18.72 40.84 10.34
CA LEU A 164 18.89 39.42 10.62
C LEU A 164 17.55 38.66 10.67
N HIS A 165 16.46 39.26 11.20
CA HIS A 165 15.12 38.65 11.14
C HIS A 165 14.74 38.34 9.70
N ARG A 166 14.93 39.32 8.80
CA ARG A 166 14.56 39.18 7.38
C ARG A 166 15.36 38.10 6.67
N ALA A 167 16.67 38.03 6.93
CA ALA A 167 17.54 37.00 6.37
C ALA A 167 17.15 35.58 6.84
N VAL A 168 16.86 35.41 8.14
CA VAL A 168 16.45 34.12 8.72
C VAL A 168 15.06 33.72 8.22
N ALA A 169 14.10 34.63 8.20
CA ALA A 169 12.73 34.37 7.71
C ALA A 169 12.70 33.94 6.24
N LYS A 170 13.62 34.45 5.41
CA LYS A 170 13.79 34.05 4.00
C LYS A 170 14.70 32.84 3.80
N LYS A 171 15.18 32.22 4.88
CA LYS A 171 16.07 31.05 4.87
C LYS A 171 17.40 31.31 4.13
N CYS A 172 17.88 32.55 4.13
CA CYS A 172 19.13 32.93 3.47
C CYS A 172 20.33 32.80 4.44
N THR A 173 20.80 31.57 4.66
CA THR A 173 21.86 31.22 5.64
C THR A 173 23.14 32.03 5.45
N GLU A 174 23.68 32.04 4.23
CA GLU A 174 24.97 32.68 3.94
C GLU A 174 24.91 34.19 4.13
N CYS A 175 23.79 34.81 3.74
CA CYS A 175 23.56 36.23 3.97
C CYS A 175 23.46 36.55 5.47
N ALA A 176 22.76 35.71 6.25
CA ALA A 176 22.71 35.84 7.70
C ALA A 176 24.09 35.69 8.37
N ILE A 177 24.93 34.77 7.89
CA ILE A 177 26.32 34.60 8.37
C ILE A 177 27.13 35.86 8.11
N VAL A 178 27.06 36.44 6.90
CA VAL A 178 27.76 37.68 6.58
C VAL A 178 27.32 38.84 7.48
N ILE A 179 26.02 38.93 7.81
CA ILE A 179 25.50 39.93 8.76
C ILE A 179 26.14 39.74 10.14
N LEU A 180 26.22 38.51 10.65
CA LEU A 180 26.83 38.21 11.94
C LEU A 180 28.32 38.56 11.98
N GLU A 181 29.08 38.20 10.94
CA GLU A 181 30.53 38.46 10.82
C GLU A 181 30.87 39.96 10.81
N ASN A 182 29.93 40.81 10.37
CA ASN A 182 30.13 42.25 10.25
C ASN A 182 29.39 43.03 11.36
N GLY A 183 29.27 42.47 12.56
CA GLY A 183 28.74 43.17 13.74
C GLY A 183 27.22 43.06 13.95
N GLY A 184 26.57 42.12 13.28
CA GLY A 184 25.14 41.83 13.41
C GLY A 184 24.75 41.00 14.64
N CYS A 185 25.71 40.56 15.48
CA CYS A 185 25.41 39.72 16.65
C CYS A 185 24.40 40.36 17.61
N LYS A 186 24.38 41.69 17.74
CA LYS A 186 23.41 42.43 18.57
C LYS A 186 21.96 42.29 18.10
N SER A 187 21.76 42.02 16.81
CA SER A 187 20.43 41.79 16.25
C SER A 187 19.76 40.55 16.84
N MET A 188 20.52 39.57 17.35
CA MET A 188 19.97 38.36 17.95
C MET A 188 19.08 38.62 19.17
N GLY A 189 19.25 39.75 19.86
CA GLY A 189 18.40 40.15 20.99
C GLY A 189 17.22 41.07 20.63
N VAL A 190 17.08 41.50 19.37
CA VAL A 190 16.02 42.43 18.97
C VAL A 190 14.68 41.70 18.88
N LEU A 191 13.60 42.31 19.37
CA LEU A 191 12.24 41.78 19.26
C LEU A 191 11.49 42.43 18.09
N ASN A 192 10.86 41.62 17.26
CA ASN A 192 9.92 42.09 16.24
C ASN A 192 8.49 42.30 16.80
N SER A 193 7.57 42.76 15.94
CA SER A 193 6.14 42.95 16.26
C SER A 193 5.41 41.71 16.78
N LYS A 194 5.96 40.50 16.58
CA LYS A 194 5.45 39.24 17.12
C LYS A 194 6.10 38.84 18.45
N ASN A 195 6.96 39.69 19.02
CA ASN A 195 7.82 39.40 20.17
C ASN A 195 8.73 38.18 19.92
N LEU A 196 9.22 38.02 18.70
CA LEU A 196 10.21 37.01 18.34
C LEU A 196 11.56 37.69 18.13
N THR A 197 12.63 36.97 18.47
CA THR A 197 14.01 37.37 18.16
C THR A 197 14.50 36.59 16.95
N PRO A 198 15.61 36.98 16.29
CA PRO A 198 16.17 36.17 15.22
C PRO A 198 16.60 34.78 15.73
N LEU A 199 16.98 34.65 17.00
CA LEU A 199 17.27 33.36 17.63
C LEU A 199 16.02 32.46 17.65
N HIS A 200 14.86 32.99 18.05
CA HIS A 200 13.59 32.26 17.97
C HIS A 200 13.25 31.83 16.53
N LEU A 201 13.47 32.72 15.54
CA LEU A 201 13.27 32.37 14.14
C LEU A 201 14.25 31.30 13.64
N CYS A 202 15.49 31.27 14.12
CA CYS A 202 16.44 30.20 13.81
C CYS A 202 15.93 28.86 14.31
N VAL A 203 15.33 28.81 15.50
CA VAL A 203 14.71 27.58 16.03
C VAL A 203 13.49 27.18 15.19
N MET A 204 12.63 28.14 14.81
CA MET A 204 11.45 27.86 13.96
C MET A 204 11.81 27.41 12.54
N THR A 205 12.95 27.86 12.02
CA THR A 205 13.47 27.50 10.68
C THR A 205 14.49 26.36 10.72
N TRP A 206 14.77 25.81 11.91
CA TRP A 206 15.72 24.72 12.17
C TRP A 206 17.15 25.02 11.70
N ASN A 207 17.55 26.30 11.79
CA ASN A 207 18.80 26.80 11.23
C ASN A 207 19.94 26.76 12.25
N ILE A 208 20.54 25.58 12.38
CA ILE A 208 21.64 25.29 13.32
C ILE A 208 22.90 26.10 12.99
N THR A 209 23.18 26.33 11.71
CA THR A 209 24.43 26.97 11.25
C THR A 209 24.52 28.42 11.70
N ILE A 210 23.41 29.17 11.65
CA ILE A 210 23.36 30.55 12.11
C ILE A 210 23.57 30.63 13.63
N VAL A 211 22.93 29.75 14.40
CA VAL A 211 23.10 29.69 15.86
C VAL A 211 24.54 29.35 16.22
N LYS A 212 25.12 28.33 15.58
CA LYS A 212 26.52 27.96 15.79
C LYS A 212 27.47 29.11 15.48
N ARG A 213 27.27 29.78 14.34
CA ARG A 213 28.13 30.91 13.93
C ARG A 213 28.00 32.11 14.85
N TRP A 214 26.79 32.40 15.34
CA TRP A 214 26.58 33.43 16.36
C TRP A 214 27.31 33.12 17.65
N LEU A 215 27.23 31.88 18.15
CA LEU A 215 27.94 31.44 19.36
C LEU A 215 29.48 31.50 19.23
N GLU A 216 30.03 31.34 18.01
CA GLU A 216 31.46 31.50 17.74
C GLU A 216 31.93 32.96 17.73
N LEU A 217 31.05 33.90 17.36
CA LEU A 217 31.40 35.31 17.11
C LEU A 217 31.01 36.25 18.26
N ALA A 218 29.91 35.97 18.96
CA ALA A 218 29.39 36.83 20.02
C ALA A 218 30.23 36.74 21.30
N SER A 219 30.29 37.84 22.05
CA SER A 219 30.89 37.83 23.39
C SER A 219 30.03 37.06 24.38
N LYS A 220 30.63 36.58 25.48
CA LYS A 220 29.89 35.82 26.50
C LYS A 220 28.79 36.67 27.14
N GLU A 221 29.04 37.97 27.29
CA GLU A 221 28.10 38.94 27.83
C GLU A 221 26.88 39.11 26.92
N GLU A 222 27.11 39.25 25.60
CA GLU A 222 26.03 39.33 24.60
C GLU A 222 25.19 38.05 24.54
N ILE A 223 25.84 36.88 24.61
CA ILE A 223 25.12 35.59 24.62
C ILE A 223 24.22 35.51 25.86
N ALA A 224 24.76 35.82 27.04
CA ALA A 224 24.01 35.78 28.30
C ALA A 224 22.81 36.75 28.32
N GLU A 225 22.93 37.89 27.66
CA GLU A 225 21.84 38.88 27.57
C GLU A 225 20.72 38.42 26.62
N PHE A 226 21.04 37.74 25.52
CA PHE A 226 20.07 37.47 24.44
C PHE A 226 19.47 36.06 24.44
N ILE A 227 20.14 35.08 25.05
CA ILE A 227 19.78 33.67 24.93
C ILE A 227 18.46 33.30 25.62
N ASP A 228 18.13 33.98 26.71
CA ASP A 228 16.96 33.70 27.56
C ASP A 228 15.80 34.69 27.38
N ILE A 229 15.80 35.48 26.30
CA ILE A 229 14.68 36.37 25.99
C ILE A 229 13.42 35.51 25.75
N PRO A 230 12.30 35.74 26.47
CA PRO A 230 11.10 34.95 26.29
C PRO A 230 10.28 35.40 25.08
N SER A 231 9.65 34.44 24.40
CA SER A 231 8.61 34.68 23.38
C SER A 231 7.28 34.05 23.79
N ARG A 232 6.24 34.19 22.96
CA ARG A 232 4.95 33.48 23.15
C ARG A 232 5.10 31.96 23.24
N GLY A 233 6.14 31.39 22.63
CA GLY A 233 6.46 29.96 22.65
C GLY A 233 7.48 29.55 23.71
N GLY A 234 7.85 30.46 24.62
CA GLY A 234 8.96 30.28 25.56
C GLY A 234 10.27 30.84 25.03
N THR A 235 11.36 30.55 25.75
CA THR A 235 12.72 30.86 25.31
C THR A 235 13.11 30.00 24.10
N ALA A 236 14.20 30.35 23.43
CA ALA A 236 14.74 29.56 22.32
C ALA A 236 14.99 28.08 22.71
N LEU A 237 15.40 27.83 23.96
CA LEU A 237 15.59 26.49 24.51
C LEU A 237 14.27 25.70 24.57
N CYS A 238 13.21 26.29 25.13
CA CYS A 238 11.90 25.65 25.23
C CYS A 238 11.31 25.35 23.84
N MET A 239 11.43 26.30 22.91
CA MET A 239 10.99 26.11 21.53
C MET A 239 11.74 24.98 20.83
N ALA A 240 13.06 24.86 21.05
CA ALA A 240 13.87 23.80 20.46
C ALA A 240 13.53 22.41 21.02
N ALA A 241 13.23 22.33 22.33
CA ALA A 241 12.81 21.09 22.98
C ALA A 241 11.38 20.65 22.62
N ALA A 242 10.54 21.58 22.15
CA ALA A 242 9.16 21.33 21.73
C ALA A 242 9.00 21.06 20.21
N LEU A 243 10.11 20.88 19.47
CA LEU A 243 10.06 20.65 18.03
C LEU A 243 9.36 19.33 17.65
N LYS A 244 8.72 19.31 16.48
CA LYS A 244 8.02 18.14 15.93
C LYS A 244 8.99 16.99 15.59
N LYS A 245 8.45 15.76 15.53
CA LYS A 245 9.18 14.50 15.27
C LYS A 245 10.14 14.56 14.08
N ASP A 246 9.76 15.22 12.99
CA ASP A 246 10.56 15.26 11.75
C ASP A 246 11.93 15.97 11.89
N HIS A 247 12.10 16.79 12.94
CA HIS A 247 13.31 17.58 13.16
C HIS A 247 13.96 17.33 14.53
N GLU A 248 13.70 16.18 15.16
CA GLU A 248 14.29 15.80 16.46
C GLU A 248 15.81 15.92 16.50
N ALA A 249 16.52 15.49 15.44
CA ALA A 249 17.98 15.58 15.39
C ALA A 249 18.47 17.04 15.43
N ALA A 250 17.80 17.93 14.69
CA ALA A 250 18.13 19.35 14.67
C ALA A 250 17.77 20.02 16.01
N GLY A 251 16.62 19.67 16.59
CA GLY A 251 16.19 20.14 17.90
C GLY A 251 17.13 19.72 19.03
N ARG A 252 17.53 18.44 19.06
CA ARG A 252 18.52 17.93 20.03
C ARG A 252 19.83 18.69 19.94
N GLU A 253 20.33 18.94 18.74
CA GLU A 253 21.58 19.69 18.54
C GLU A 253 21.44 21.16 18.95
N LEU A 254 20.31 21.80 18.64
CA LEU A 254 20.01 23.17 19.10
C LEU A 254 19.97 23.24 20.63
N VAL A 255 19.27 22.33 21.30
CA VAL A 255 19.22 22.27 22.76
C VAL A 255 20.63 22.09 23.34
N ARG A 256 21.42 21.16 22.79
CA ARG A 256 22.81 20.93 23.22
C ARG A 256 23.67 22.19 23.10
N MET A 257 23.58 22.91 21.98
CA MET A 257 24.32 24.15 21.76
C MET A 257 23.87 25.27 22.70
N LEU A 258 22.56 25.46 22.87
CA LEU A 258 22.00 26.50 23.73
C LEU A 258 22.38 26.27 25.21
N LEU A 259 22.28 25.03 25.69
CA LEU A 259 22.70 24.66 27.05
C LEU A 259 24.22 24.85 27.24
N ALA A 260 25.04 24.45 26.27
CA ALA A 260 26.49 24.66 26.32
C ALA A 260 26.86 26.16 26.29
N ALA A 261 26.01 27.00 25.70
CA ALA A 261 26.15 28.45 25.66
C ALA A 261 25.65 29.15 26.95
N GLY A 262 25.08 28.41 27.90
CA GLY A 262 24.62 28.94 29.17
C GLY A 262 23.14 29.36 29.20
N ALA A 263 22.32 28.89 28.25
CA ALA A 263 20.86 29.08 28.32
C ALA A 263 20.31 28.54 29.64
N ASN A 264 19.36 29.26 30.26
CA ASN A 264 18.75 28.82 31.49
C ASN A 264 17.96 27.52 31.27
N PRO A 265 18.40 26.39 31.85
CA PRO A 265 17.77 25.10 31.57
C PRO A 265 16.45 24.92 32.33
N THR A 266 16.14 25.82 33.27
CA THR A 266 14.87 25.87 34.01
C THR A 266 13.89 26.90 33.43
N ALA A 267 14.16 27.44 32.25
CA ALA A 267 13.24 28.35 31.59
C ALA A 267 11.89 27.66 31.31
N GLU A 268 10.80 28.40 31.48
CA GLU A 268 9.43 27.92 31.35
C GLU A 268 8.74 28.55 30.14
N ASP A 269 7.87 27.79 29.47
CA ASP A 269 6.98 28.35 28.46
C ASP A 269 5.85 29.18 29.11
N PRO A 270 5.32 30.23 28.46
CA PRO A 270 4.29 31.10 29.06
C PRO A 270 2.89 30.48 29.15
N GLN A 271 2.61 29.41 28.40
CA GLN A 271 1.26 28.84 28.30
C GLN A 271 0.98 27.87 29.47
N ASN A 272 1.93 26.98 29.74
CA ASN A 272 1.77 25.86 30.67
C ASN A 272 2.91 25.78 31.68
N GLY A 273 3.86 26.71 31.66
CA GLY A 273 5.03 26.68 32.52
C GLY A 273 5.96 25.50 32.26
N ARG A 274 5.91 24.86 31.07
CA ARG A 274 6.72 23.66 30.83
C ARG A 274 8.15 24.06 30.55
N THR A 275 9.06 23.31 31.15
CA THR A 275 10.49 23.40 30.87
C THR A 275 10.87 22.50 29.70
N ALA A 276 12.10 22.65 29.20
CA ALA A 276 12.65 21.74 28.19
C ALA A 276 12.56 20.26 28.63
N LEU A 277 12.74 19.97 29.93
CA LEU A 277 12.66 18.62 30.48
C LEU A 277 11.24 18.03 30.39
N HIS A 278 10.21 18.84 30.62
CA HIS A 278 8.81 18.42 30.43
C HIS A 278 8.51 18.09 28.96
N ASN A 279 8.99 18.92 28.03
CA ASN A 279 8.79 18.67 26.60
C ASN A 279 9.53 17.40 26.14
N ALA A 280 10.78 17.20 26.58
CA ALA A 280 11.56 16.00 26.30
C ALA A 280 10.88 14.71 26.82
N ALA A 281 10.36 14.76 28.06
CA ALA A 281 9.59 13.66 28.65
C ALA A 281 8.29 13.38 27.88
N MET A 282 7.61 14.42 27.39
CA MET A 282 6.37 14.31 26.63
C MET A 282 6.55 13.62 25.28
N ILE A 283 7.68 13.84 24.60
CA ILE A 283 8.00 13.24 23.30
C ILE A 283 8.74 11.89 23.42
N ASN A 284 9.01 11.43 24.64
CA ASN A 284 9.79 10.23 24.95
C ASN A 284 11.24 10.26 24.39
N ASP A 285 11.88 11.44 24.33
CA ASP A 285 13.28 11.57 23.85
C ASP A 285 14.27 11.41 25.02
N VAL A 286 14.68 10.15 25.24
CA VAL A 286 15.64 9.75 26.28
C VAL A 286 16.97 10.51 26.18
N HIS A 287 17.45 10.75 24.96
CA HIS A 287 18.71 11.45 24.75
C HIS A 287 18.60 12.91 25.16
N LEU A 288 17.50 13.57 24.80
CA LEU A 288 17.24 14.94 25.18
C LEU A 288 17.05 15.09 26.69
N VAL A 289 16.30 14.17 27.33
CA VAL A 289 16.17 14.11 28.79
C VAL A 289 17.56 14.02 29.45
N LYS A 290 18.44 13.14 28.95
CA LYS A 290 19.80 12.99 29.49
C LYS A 290 20.62 14.28 29.35
N VAL A 291 20.61 14.91 28.18
CA VAL A 291 21.33 16.16 27.93
C VAL A 291 20.86 17.28 28.87
N ILE A 292 19.56 17.37 29.14
CA ILE A 292 18.99 18.41 30.01
C ILE A 292 19.31 18.13 31.48
N LEU A 293 19.25 16.86 31.93
CA LEU A 293 19.65 16.48 33.29
C LEU A 293 21.15 16.70 33.53
N ASP A 294 22.00 16.40 32.54
CA ASP A 294 23.45 16.67 32.59
C ASP A 294 23.74 18.19 32.69
N ALA A 295 22.81 19.06 32.27
CA ALA A 295 22.89 20.51 32.46
C ALA A 295 22.48 20.98 33.88
N GLY A 296 22.18 20.06 34.80
CA GLY A 296 21.93 20.36 36.21
C GLY A 296 20.49 20.75 36.54
N VAL A 297 19.52 20.42 35.68
CA VAL A 297 18.09 20.64 35.96
C VAL A 297 17.62 19.68 37.05
N ASP A 298 16.86 20.21 38.01
CA ASP A 298 16.15 19.37 38.97
C ASP A 298 15.14 18.48 38.24
N VAL A 299 15.31 17.16 38.38
CA VAL A 299 14.41 16.15 37.82
C VAL A 299 12.96 16.34 38.30
N ASN A 300 12.76 16.99 39.45
CA ASN A 300 11.47 17.28 40.07
C ASN A 300 10.94 18.69 39.80
N ILE A 301 11.48 19.37 38.79
CA ILE A 301 11.02 20.71 38.39
C ILE A 301 9.51 20.71 38.11
N ARG A 302 8.80 21.71 38.63
CA ARG A 302 7.35 21.81 38.53
C ARG A 302 6.97 22.89 37.53
N ASN A 303 5.96 22.61 36.71
CA ASN A 303 5.33 23.62 35.87
C ASN A 303 4.21 24.38 36.62
N THR A 304 3.45 25.23 35.91
CA THR A 304 2.34 26.00 36.50
C THR A 304 1.21 25.13 37.06
N HIS A 305 1.12 23.87 36.63
CA HIS A 305 0.17 22.88 37.12
C HIS A 305 0.71 22.04 38.29
N ASN A 306 1.88 22.39 38.83
CA ASN A 306 2.64 21.56 39.77
C ASN A 306 2.97 20.15 39.25
N THR A 307 2.83 19.89 37.95
CA THR A 307 3.22 18.59 37.39
C THR A 307 4.74 18.56 37.22
N ILE A 308 5.34 17.39 37.44
CA ILE A 308 6.76 17.14 37.21
C ILE A 308 6.97 16.37 35.89
N PRO A 309 8.20 16.32 35.33
CA PRO A 309 8.49 15.55 34.12
C PRO A 309 8.06 14.08 34.20
N LEU A 310 8.15 13.45 35.38
CA LEU A 310 7.68 12.07 35.59
C LEU A 310 6.17 11.93 35.39
N HIS A 311 5.36 12.91 35.83
CA HIS A 311 3.91 12.92 35.61
C HIS A 311 3.59 12.96 34.11
N VAL A 312 4.30 13.82 33.38
CA VAL A 312 4.13 13.94 31.92
C VAL A 312 4.54 12.66 31.21
N ALA A 313 5.66 12.04 31.61
CA ALA A 313 6.12 10.78 31.04
C ALA A 313 5.12 9.64 31.26
N LEU A 314 4.59 9.48 32.48
CA LEU A 314 3.58 8.46 32.83
C LEU A 314 2.26 8.70 32.09
N ALA A 315 1.82 9.95 31.99
CA ALA A 315 0.60 10.32 31.27
C ALA A 315 0.70 10.06 29.76
N ARG A 316 1.92 10.08 29.20
CA ARG A 316 2.20 9.83 27.78
C ARG A 316 2.65 8.40 27.48
N GLY A 317 2.82 7.55 28.49
CA GLY A 317 3.40 6.21 28.31
C GLY A 317 4.84 6.23 27.81
N ALA A 318 5.60 7.28 28.13
CA ALA A 318 7.00 7.46 27.71
C ALA A 318 7.95 6.57 28.53
N ASN A 319 7.83 5.24 28.37
CA ASN A 319 8.44 4.22 29.23
C ASN A 319 9.95 4.43 29.43
N SER A 320 10.69 4.70 28.35
CA SER A 320 12.14 4.89 28.42
C SER A 320 12.52 6.16 29.17
N CYS A 321 11.71 7.22 29.08
CA CYS A 321 11.89 8.42 29.88
C CYS A 321 11.47 8.21 31.33
N VAL A 322 10.41 7.44 31.61
CA VAL A 322 10.01 7.07 32.99
C VAL A 322 11.16 6.37 33.70
N GLU A 323 11.76 5.37 33.05
CA GLU A 323 12.93 4.65 33.58
C GLU A 323 14.08 5.60 33.92
N LEU A 324 14.45 6.46 32.97
CA LEU A 324 15.54 7.41 33.13
C LEU A 324 15.25 8.43 34.24
N LEU A 325 14.06 9.00 34.29
CA LEU A 325 13.66 9.99 35.30
C LEU A 325 13.65 9.38 36.70
N LEU A 326 13.11 8.17 36.87
CA LEU A 326 13.16 7.46 38.16
C LEU A 326 14.60 7.16 38.57
N SER A 327 15.44 6.69 37.63
CA SER A 327 16.87 6.44 37.89
C SER A 327 17.65 7.72 38.27
N ALA A 328 17.20 8.87 37.77
CA ALA A 328 17.75 10.19 38.07
C ALA A 328 17.20 10.80 39.38
N GLY A 329 16.34 10.09 40.12
CA GLY A 329 15.82 10.53 41.42
C GLY A 329 14.50 11.31 41.36
N ALA A 330 13.69 11.11 40.32
CA ALA A 330 12.33 11.65 40.28
C ALA A 330 11.51 11.16 41.47
N ASN A 331 10.87 12.08 42.17
CA ASN A 331 10.08 11.83 43.37
C ASN A 331 8.63 11.52 42.97
N CYS A 332 8.26 10.24 43.07
CA CYS A 332 6.92 9.74 42.77
C CYS A 332 5.80 10.25 43.70
N ASN A 333 6.14 10.94 44.81
CA ASN A 333 5.18 11.39 45.81
C ASN A 333 4.71 12.83 45.61
N LEU A 334 5.35 13.60 44.73
CA LEU A 334 4.95 14.99 44.50
C LEU A 334 3.55 15.01 43.88
N GLN A 335 2.70 15.89 44.38
CA GLN A 335 1.33 16.07 43.91
C GLN A 335 1.24 17.27 42.97
N ASP A 336 0.45 17.13 41.91
CA ASP A 336 0.07 18.23 41.03
C ASP A 336 -1.10 19.05 41.61
N ASN A 337 -1.65 19.97 40.80
CA ASN A 337 -2.78 20.81 41.19
C ASN A 337 -4.08 20.05 41.47
N ASP A 338 -4.24 18.82 40.98
CA ASP A 338 -5.39 17.95 41.26
C ASP A 338 -5.13 17.03 42.47
N GLY A 339 -3.94 17.16 43.08
CA GLY A 339 -3.51 16.32 44.19
C GLY A 339 -3.02 14.95 43.71
N ASP A 340 -2.88 14.75 42.40
CA ASP A 340 -2.43 13.49 41.82
C ASP A 340 -0.91 13.41 41.89
N ASN A 341 -0.43 12.29 42.40
CA ASN A 341 0.99 11.92 42.37
C ASN A 341 1.25 10.90 41.25
N ALA A 342 2.50 10.50 41.07
CA ALA A 342 2.88 9.56 40.01
C ALA A 342 2.10 8.23 40.08
N PHE A 343 1.71 7.76 41.27
CA PHE A 343 0.91 6.54 41.43
C PHE A 343 -0.51 6.71 40.87
N HIS A 344 -1.17 7.83 41.17
CA HIS A 344 -2.51 8.13 40.66
C HIS A 344 -2.51 8.21 39.14
N ILE A 345 -1.58 8.97 38.56
CA ILE A 345 -1.46 9.15 37.11
C ILE A 345 -1.16 7.81 36.42
N ALA A 346 -0.20 7.04 36.94
CA ALA A 346 0.13 5.74 36.39
C ALA A 346 -1.08 4.79 36.44
N ALA A 347 -1.82 4.73 37.55
CA ALA A 347 -2.94 3.82 37.72
C ALA A 347 -4.18 4.23 36.90
N GLU A 348 -4.42 5.53 36.75
CA GLU A 348 -5.47 6.05 35.88
C GLU A 348 -5.19 5.70 34.41
N VAL A 349 -3.95 5.90 33.97
CA VAL A 349 -3.52 5.68 32.59
C VAL A 349 -3.23 4.19 32.31
N ALA A 350 -3.08 3.34 33.33
CA ALA A 350 -2.86 1.90 33.20
C ALA A 350 -3.94 1.15 32.41
N LYS A 351 -5.14 1.75 32.26
CA LYS A 351 -6.19 1.22 31.38
C LYS A 351 -5.80 1.19 29.90
N MET A 352 -4.89 2.10 29.54
CA MET A 352 -4.41 2.32 28.19
C MET A 352 -2.97 1.81 28.07
N VAL A 353 -2.06 2.28 28.94
CA VAL A 353 -0.64 1.94 28.89
C VAL A 353 -0.31 0.81 29.87
N ARG A 354 -0.03 -0.39 29.34
CA ARG A 354 0.26 -1.60 30.13
C ARG A 354 1.42 -1.42 31.10
N GLU A 355 2.50 -0.80 30.64
CA GLU A 355 3.75 -0.66 31.36
C GLU A 355 3.63 0.21 32.62
N ASN A 356 2.59 1.05 32.72
CA ASN A 356 2.35 1.84 33.92
C ASN A 356 2.10 0.96 35.16
N LEU A 357 1.55 -0.25 35.03
CA LEU A 357 1.42 -1.19 36.15
C LEU A 357 2.78 -1.70 36.63
N GLU A 358 3.73 -1.89 35.71
CA GLU A 358 5.10 -2.24 36.04
C GLU A 358 5.81 -1.06 36.70
N TRP A 359 5.60 0.17 36.22
CA TRP A 359 6.13 1.37 36.86
C TRP A 359 5.57 1.60 38.26
N ILE A 360 4.30 1.31 38.52
CA ILE A 360 3.73 1.32 39.89
C ILE A 360 4.50 0.33 40.77
N THR A 361 4.76 -0.88 40.26
CA THR A 361 5.53 -1.91 40.98
C THR A 361 6.94 -1.41 41.32
N VAL A 362 7.61 -0.72 40.38
CA VAL A 362 8.94 -0.12 40.59
C VAL A 362 8.87 1.02 41.60
N MET A 363 7.91 1.94 41.47
CA MET A 363 7.74 3.09 42.37
C MET A 363 7.39 2.66 43.79
N LEU A 364 6.62 1.58 43.97
CA LEU A 364 6.30 1.04 45.30
C LEU A 364 7.53 0.41 45.98
N ARG A 365 8.59 0.03 45.25
CA ARG A 365 9.81 -0.48 45.90
C ARG A 365 10.60 0.61 46.62
N TYR A 366 10.30 1.89 46.39
CA TYR A 366 10.91 2.97 47.14
C TYR A 366 10.43 2.94 48.61
N PRO A 367 11.33 3.18 49.59
CA PRO A 367 10.99 3.10 51.00
C PRO A 367 9.92 4.14 51.38
N ASP A 368 10.02 5.35 50.84
CA ASP A 368 9.16 6.49 51.18
C ASP A 368 7.93 6.63 50.25
N ALA A 369 7.53 5.58 49.54
CA ALA A 369 6.40 5.62 48.61
C ALA A 369 5.08 5.99 49.31
N ALA A 370 4.51 7.15 48.94
CA ALA A 370 3.27 7.71 49.49
C ALA A 370 2.04 7.26 48.70
N PHE A 371 1.85 5.95 48.53
CA PHE A 371 0.75 5.38 47.73
C PHE A 371 -0.63 5.52 48.39
N GLU A 372 -0.69 5.72 49.71
CA GLU A 372 -1.90 6.03 50.49
C GLU A 372 -2.30 7.52 50.45
N ALA A 373 -1.52 8.37 49.77
CA ALA A 373 -1.86 9.77 49.62
C ALA A 373 -3.20 9.90 48.88
N ARG A 374 -4.06 10.82 49.33
CA ARG A 374 -5.33 11.11 48.67
C ARG A 374 -5.17 12.33 47.77
N ASN A 375 -5.68 12.23 46.55
CA ASN A 375 -5.82 13.39 45.67
C ASN A 375 -6.98 14.30 46.10
N HIS A 376 -7.22 15.40 45.39
CA HIS A 376 -8.32 16.33 45.72
C HIS A 376 -9.71 15.71 45.56
N SER A 377 -9.84 14.64 44.76
CA SER A 377 -11.07 13.84 44.65
C SER A 377 -11.25 12.83 45.79
N GLY A 378 -10.28 12.73 46.70
CA GLY A 378 -10.27 11.82 47.84
C GLY A 378 -9.87 10.38 47.50
N LYS A 379 -9.43 10.11 46.27
CA LYS A 379 -9.00 8.79 45.80
C LYS A 379 -7.54 8.53 46.13
N THR A 380 -7.23 7.27 46.36
CA THR A 380 -5.90 6.69 46.57
C THR A 380 -5.48 5.84 45.36
N LEU A 381 -4.22 5.38 45.30
CA LEU A 381 -3.78 4.39 44.31
C LEU A 381 -4.70 3.16 44.28
N CYS A 382 -5.07 2.63 45.45
CA CYS A 382 -5.92 1.45 45.56
C CYS A 382 -7.29 1.67 44.90
N ASP A 383 -7.90 2.84 45.05
CA ASP A 383 -9.21 3.14 44.43
C ASP A 383 -9.14 3.08 42.89
N TYR A 384 -8.02 3.51 42.29
CA TYR A 384 -7.80 3.39 40.85
C TYR A 384 -7.56 1.92 40.44
N LEU A 385 -6.77 1.18 41.22
CA LEU A 385 -6.52 -0.25 40.97
C LEU A 385 -7.79 -1.11 41.12
N GLU A 386 -8.70 -0.76 42.03
CA GLU A 386 -9.99 -1.46 42.17
C GLU A 386 -10.89 -1.29 40.95
N ALA A 387 -10.71 -0.23 40.16
CA ALA A 387 -11.43 -0.02 38.91
C ALA A 387 -10.85 -0.81 37.73
N LEU A 388 -9.73 -1.52 37.90
CA LEU A 388 -9.09 -2.33 36.86
C LEU A 388 -9.54 -3.80 36.95
N PRO A 389 -9.64 -4.51 35.80
CA PRO A 389 -9.78 -5.96 35.79
C PRO A 389 -8.68 -6.64 36.60
N ARG A 390 -9.05 -7.63 37.40
CA ARG A 390 -8.12 -8.21 38.39
C ARG A 390 -6.98 -8.97 37.74
N GLU A 391 -7.23 -9.58 36.60
CA GLU A 391 -6.29 -10.30 35.74
C GLU A 391 -5.18 -9.40 35.15
N TRP A 392 -5.34 -8.08 35.15
CA TRP A 392 -4.31 -7.14 34.67
C TRP A 392 -3.27 -6.82 35.75
N ILE A 393 -3.64 -6.94 37.02
CA ILE A 393 -2.78 -6.60 38.16
C ILE A 393 -1.84 -7.78 38.41
N SER A 394 -0.54 -7.55 38.30
CA SER A 394 0.46 -8.60 38.52
C SER A 394 0.45 -9.07 39.98
N GLU A 395 0.82 -10.34 40.18
CA GLU A 395 0.98 -10.92 41.51
C GLU A 395 2.02 -10.14 42.33
N ASP A 396 3.15 -9.78 41.71
CA ASP A 396 4.21 -9.00 42.35
C ASP A 396 3.69 -7.64 42.86
N LEU A 397 2.81 -6.97 42.12
CA LEU A 397 2.20 -5.71 42.55
C LEU A 397 1.28 -5.92 43.76
N ILE A 398 0.45 -6.96 43.73
CA ILE A 398 -0.44 -7.29 44.86
C ILE A 398 0.37 -7.62 46.11
N ASP A 399 1.43 -8.42 45.97
CA ASP A 399 2.28 -8.83 47.09
C ASP A 399 2.97 -7.60 47.71
N ILE A 400 3.52 -6.68 46.91
CA ILE A 400 4.15 -5.44 47.41
C ILE A 400 3.13 -4.54 48.14
N LEU A 401 1.90 -4.43 47.63
CA LEU A 401 0.83 -3.68 48.30
C LEU A 401 0.52 -4.29 49.67
N ILE A 402 0.40 -5.61 49.75
CA ILE A 402 0.16 -6.34 51.00
C ILE A 402 1.32 -6.14 51.99
N GLU A 403 2.57 -6.25 51.52
CA GLU A 403 3.77 -6.00 52.34
C GLU A 403 3.79 -4.59 52.94
N LYS A 404 3.31 -3.58 52.19
CA LYS A 404 3.17 -2.20 52.67
C LYS A 404 1.85 -1.92 53.42
N GLY A 405 1.01 -2.93 53.64
CA GLY A 405 -0.22 -2.82 54.43
C GLY A 405 -1.45 -2.32 53.68
N ALA A 406 -1.41 -2.23 52.35
CA ALA A 406 -2.57 -1.98 51.51
C ALA A 406 -3.30 -3.28 51.15
N HIS A 407 -4.62 -3.28 51.28
CA HIS A 407 -5.45 -4.41 50.90
C HIS A 407 -6.48 -4.00 49.85
N LEU A 408 -6.41 -4.63 48.68
CA LEU A 408 -7.46 -4.55 47.67
C LEU A 408 -8.62 -5.48 48.05
N SER A 409 -9.82 -5.17 47.58
CA SER A 409 -10.98 -6.04 47.76
C SER A 409 -10.74 -7.49 47.30
N PRO A 410 -11.38 -8.49 47.95
CA PRO A 410 -11.24 -9.89 47.57
C PRO A 410 -11.61 -10.13 46.11
N THR A 411 -10.82 -10.95 45.41
CA THR A 411 -11.07 -11.27 44.00
C THR A 411 -12.34 -12.11 43.85
N VAL A 412 -13.25 -11.67 42.99
CA VAL A 412 -14.47 -12.41 42.64
C VAL A 412 -14.18 -13.32 41.45
N TYR A 413 -14.43 -14.62 41.60
CA TYR A 413 -14.25 -15.62 40.55
C TYR A 413 -15.60 -16.04 39.97
N ASN A 414 -15.64 -16.22 38.66
CA ASN A 414 -16.78 -16.71 37.89
C ASN A 414 -16.42 -18.02 37.19
N ILE A 415 -17.44 -18.78 36.80
CA ILE A 415 -17.27 -19.97 35.95
C ILE A 415 -16.67 -19.51 34.61
N GLY A 416 -15.62 -20.20 34.17
CA GLY A 416 -14.86 -19.89 32.96
C GLY A 416 -13.66 -18.97 33.16
N ASP A 417 -13.39 -18.52 34.39
CA ASP A 417 -12.18 -17.76 34.68
C ASP A 417 -10.93 -18.66 34.62
N TRP A 418 -9.85 -18.11 34.09
CA TRP A 418 -8.54 -18.74 34.13
C TRP A 418 -7.80 -18.36 35.41
N VAL A 419 -7.21 -19.35 36.07
CA VAL A 419 -6.53 -19.16 37.35
C VAL A 419 -5.19 -19.89 37.38
N LYS A 420 -4.26 -19.39 38.20
CA LYS A 420 -3.04 -20.10 38.55
C LYS A 420 -2.82 -20.01 40.06
N PHE A 421 -2.04 -20.94 40.61
CA PHE A 421 -1.60 -20.82 42.00
C PHE A 421 -0.68 -19.61 42.18
N LYS A 422 -0.79 -18.96 43.34
CA LYS A 422 0.16 -17.93 43.77
C LYS A 422 1.55 -18.55 43.96
N LYS A 423 2.58 -17.84 43.51
CA LYS A 423 4.00 -18.23 43.52
C LYS A 423 4.53 -18.60 44.90
N HIS A 424 4.00 -18.01 45.97
CA HIS A 424 4.41 -18.30 47.35
C HIS A 424 3.74 -19.53 47.97
N ILE A 425 2.70 -20.09 47.34
CA ILE A 425 2.00 -21.29 47.82
C ILE A 425 2.83 -22.54 47.47
N LYS A 426 3.50 -23.11 48.49
CA LYS A 426 4.28 -24.35 48.34
C LYS A 426 3.47 -25.62 48.64
N THR A 427 2.49 -25.50 49.53
CA THR A 427 1.61 -26.58 49.97
C THR A 427 0.18 -26.05 50.03
N PRO A 428 -0.61 -26.15 48.94
CA PRO A 428 -2.00 -25.74 48.94
C PRO A 428 -2.82 -26.60 49.91
N THR A 429 -3.89 -26.03 50.46
CA THR A 429 -4.67 -26.61 51.57
C THR A 429 -5.24 -27.98 51.22
N TYR A 430 -5.77 -28.13 49.99
CA TYR A 430 -6.30 -29.40 49.49
C TYR A 430 -5.24 -30.27 48.79
N GLY A 431 -3.96 -29.90 48.90
CA GLY A 431 -2.87 -30.55 48.16
C GLY A 431 -2.90 -30.21 46.67
N TRP A 432 -1.83 -30.57 45.98
CA TRP A 432 -1.61 -30.20 44.58
C TRP A 432 -2.59 -30.87 43.60
N GLN A 433 -3.22 -31.99 43.98
CA GLN A 433 -4.28 -32.65 43.19
C GLN A 433 -3.95 -32.78 41.68
N GLY A 434 -2.71 -33.18 41.36
CA GLY A 434 -2.23 -33.30 39.98
C GLY A 434 -1.60 -32.04 39.38
N ALA A 435 -1.81 -30.86 39.97
CA ALA A 435 -1.23 -29.58 39.57
C ALA A 435 0.16 -29.30 40.14
N ASN A 436 0.80 -28.27 39.61
CA ASN A 436 2.04 -27.70 40.12
C ASN A 436 1.93 -26.17 40.20
N PHE A 437 2.94 -25.51 40.75
CA PHE A 437 2.94 -24.06 40.95
C PHE A 437 2.87 -23.23 39.65
N ASN A 438 3.20 -23.82 38.49
CA ASN A 438 3.09 -23.18 37.19
C ASN A 438 1.80 -23.56 36.44
N SER A 439 0.98 -24.47 36.98
CA SER A 439 -0.22 -24.94 36.31
C SER A 439 -1.25 -23.83 36.21
N VAL A 440 -1.80 -23.68 35.01
CA VAL A 440 -2.96 -22.84 34.74
C VAL A 440 -4.18 -23.74 34.71
N GLY A 441 -5.22 -23.33 35.42
CA GLY A 441 -6.47 -24.05 35.55
C GLY A 441 -7.66 -23.21 35.13
N PHE A 442 -8.76 -23.89 34.83
CA PHE A 442 -10.01 -23.30 34.35
C PHE A 442 -11.12 -23.53 35.38
N VAL A 443 -11.78 -22.46 35.84
CA VAL A 443 -12.80 -22.54 36.90
C VAL A 443 -14.08 -23.17 36.34
N GLN A 444 -14.42 -24.36 36.82
CA GLN A 444 -15.62 -25.11 36.44
C GLN A 444 -16.84 -24.71 37.27
N ASN A 445 -16.63 -24.48 38.57
CA ASN A 445 -17.71 -24.16 39.50
C ASN A 445 -17.19 -23.34 40.69
N VAL A 446 -18.05 -22.45 41.21
CA VAL A 446 -17.79 -21.63 42.39
C VAL A 446 -18.69 -22.17 43.51
N LEU A 447 -18.11 -22.92 44.45
CA LEU A 447 -18.88 -23.60 45.50
C LEU A 447 -19.35 -22.61 46.57
N ASP A 448 -18.45 -21.73 47.00
CA ASP A 448 -18.71 -20.65 47.95
C ASP A 448 -17.68 -19.51 47.72
N LYS A 449 -17.64 -18.52 48.63
CA LYS A 449 -16.73 -17.38 48.51
C LYS A 449 -15.24 -17.75 48.59
N ASP A 450 -14.93 -18.88 49.22
CA ASP A 450 -13.56 -19.29 49.52
C ASP A 450 -13.13 -20.52 48.71
N ASN A 451 -14.06 -21.31 48.15
CA ASN A 451 -13.79 -22.58 47.50
C ASN A 451 -14.21 -22.59 46.02
N LEU A 452 -13.26 -22.98 45.16
CA LEU A 452 -13.40 -23.11 43.72
C LEU A 452 -13.17 -24.56 43.29
N LEU A 453 -13.87 -25.02 42.25
CA LEU A 453 -13.55 -26.22 41.50
C LEU A 453 -12.85 -25.81 40.21
N VAL A 454 -11.60 -26.24 40.05
CA VAL A 454 -10.72 -25.83 38.96
C VAL A 454 -10.20 -27.07 38.24
N ALA A 455 -10.37 -27.10 36.91
CA ALA A 455 -9.78 -28.13 36.07
C ALA A 455 -8.36 -27.72 35.68
N PHE A 456 -7.36 -28.56 35.97
CA PHE A 456 -5.98 -28.35 35.53
C PHE A 456 -5.61 -29.37 34.46
N CYS A 457 -4.78 -28.97 33.48
CA CYS A 457 -4.27 -29.85 32.43
C CYS A 457 -3.36 -31.01 32.94
N SER A 458 -3.14 -31.09 34.25
CA SER A 458 -1.98 -31.74 34.85
C SER A 458 -2.19 -33.13 35.45
N GLY A 459 -3.42 -33.62 35.58
CA GLY A 459 -3.72 -35.04 35.87
C GLY A 459 -4.92 -35.26 36.80
N GLU A 460 -5.47 -36.48 36.80
CA GLU A 460 -6.69 -36.88 37.54
C GLU A 460 -6.61 -36.64 39.07
N PRO A 461 -7.72 -36.24 39.72
CA PRO A 461 -9.07 -36.08 39.19
C PRO A 461 -9.23 -34.84 38.27
N PRO A 462 -10.20 -34.83 37.34
CA PRO A 462 -10.39 -33.75 36.36
C PRO A 462 -10.73 -32.40 37.01
N GLU A 463 -11.21 -32.41 38.26
CA GLU A 463 -11.57 -31.21 39.01
C GLU A 463 -10.81 -31.21 40.35
N ALA A 464 -9.99 -30.18 40.57
CA ALA A 464 -9.29 -29.94 41.82
C ALA A 464 -10.03 -28.88 42.63
N ARG A 465 -10.24 -29.15 43.93
CA ARG A 465 -10.77 -28.14 44.85
C ARG A 465 -9.65 -27.21 45.29
N VAL A 466 -9.82 -25.91 45.09
CA VAL A 466 -8.80 -24.91 45.40
C VAL A 466 -9.41 -23.76 46.20
N LEU A 467 -8.65 -23.14 47.10
CA LEU A 467 -9.12 -21.95 47.80
C LEU A 467 -8.93 -20.69 46.94
N ALA A 468 -9.93 -19.80 46.93
CA ALA A 468 -9.91 -18.54 46.21
C ALA A 468 -8.72 -17.64 46.62
N ASN A 469 -8.25 -17.74 47.86
CA ASN A 469 -7.08 -16.98 48.34
C ASN A 469 -5.72 -17.60 47.93
N GLU A 470 -5.69 -18.84 47.46
CA GLU A 470 -4.47 -19.54 47.00
C GLU A 470 -4.18 -19.33 45.52
N VAL A 471 -5.15 -18.80 44.77
CA VAL A 471 -5.06 -18.59 43.32
C VAL A 471 -5.17 -17.12 42.93
N VAL A 472 -4.74 -16.80 41.71
CA VAL A 472 -4.90 -15.49 41.05
C VAL A 472 -5.48 -15.68 39.67
N LYS A 473 -6.25 -14.69 39.18
CA LYS A 473 -6.75 -14.70 37.80
C LYS A 473 -5.63 -14.50 36.80
N VAL A 474 -5.79 -15.10 35.63
CA VAL A 474 -4.87 -14.99 34.49
C VAL A 474 -5.65 -14.49 33.28
N ILE A 475 -5.00 -13.70 32.43
CA ILE A 475 -5.61 -13.21 31.19
C ILE A 475 -5.93 -14.42 30.28
N PRO A 476 -7.17 -14.57 29.78
CA PRO A 476 -7.61 -15.74 29.03
C PRO A 476 -6.90 -15.91 27.68
N LEU A 477 -6.65 -17.14 27.24
CA LEU A 477 -6.19 -17.42 25.87
C LEU A 477 -7.39 -17.78 24.99
N ASP A 478 -7.93 -16.79 24.30
CA ASP A 478 -9.18 -16.89 23.55
C ASP A 478 -8.98 -17.45 22.14
N ARG A 479 -10.06 -17.98 21.56
CA ARG A 479 -10.10 -18.41 20.16
C ARG A 479 -9.74 -17.25 19.23
N GLY A 480 -8.93 -17.55 18.23
CA GLY A 480 -8.36 -16.59 17.29
C GLY A 480 -6.93 -16.24 17.66
N GLN A 481 -6.57 -16.24 18.95
CA GLN A 481 -5.33 -15.62 19.38
C GLN A 481 -4.07 -16.30 18.87
N HIS A 482 -3.09 -15.48 18.50
CA HIS A 482 -1.77 -15.98 18.13
C HIS A 482 -0.94 -16.26 19.37
N VAL A 483 -0.48 -17.51 19.48
CA VAL A 483 0.26 -18.04 20.63
C VAL A 483 1.53 -18.75 20.20
N GLN A 484 2.51 -18.72 21.08
CA GLN A 484 3.79 -19.39 20.92
C GLN A 484 4.18 -20.07 22.25
N LEU A 485 5.02 -21.11 22.16
CA LEU A 485 5.61 -21.72 23.33
C LEU A 485 6.57 -20.76 24.04
N LYS A 486 6.40 -20.62 25.36
CA LYS A 486 7.29 -19.82 26.21
C LYS A 486 8.73 -20.29 26.10
N LYS A 487 9.66 -19.34 26.12
CA LYS A 487 11.11 -19.60 25.97
C LYS A 487 11.69 -20.57 27.00
N GLU A 488 11.08 -20.64 28.19
CA GLU A 488 11.47 -21.48 29.32
C GLU A 488 11.01 -22.95 29.21
N VAL A 489 10.11 -23.26 28.28
CA VAL A 489 9.60 -24.63 28.06
C VAL A 489 10.64 -25.41 27.25
N LYS A 490 11.26 -26.42 27.87
CA LYS A 490 12.25 -27.29 27.21
C LYS A 490 11.57 -28.35 26.33
N GLU A 491 10.51 -28.95 26.83
CA GLU A 491 9.66 -29.88 26.09
C GLU A 491 8.21 -29.65 26.49
N PRO A 492 7.29 -29.42 25.52
CA PRO A 492 5.90 -29.20 25.83
C PRO A 492 5.21 -30.49 26.25
N ARG A 493 4.26 -30.42 27.18
CA ARG A 493 3.54 -31.58 27.76
C ARG A 493 2.96 -32.51 26.69
N PHE A 494 2.43 -31.96 25.61
CA PHE A 494 1.81 -32.72 24.52
C PHE A 494 2.76 -33.07 23.37
N GLY A 495 4.06 -32.82 23.56
CA GLY A 495 5.13 -33.11 22.62
C GLY A 495 5.16 -32.19 21.40
N TRP A 496 6.33 -32.06 20.77
CA TRP A 496 6.56 -31.11 19.67
C TRP A 496 5.76 -31.38 18.39
N ARG A 497 5.34 -32.63 18.12
CA ARG A 497 4.56 -33.06 16.93
C ARG A 497 5.01 -32.46 15.57
N GLY A 498 6.32 -32.25 15.39
CA GLY A 498 6.87 -31.69 14.14
C GLY A 498 6.91 -30.16 14.08
N HIS A 499 6.60 -29.48 15.18
CA HIS A 499 6.72 -28.04 15.35
C HIS A 499 8.00 -27.69 16.11
N SER A 500 8.45 -26.43 15.97
CA SER A 500 9.60 -25.88 16.65
C SER A 500 9.17 -24.85 17.71
N ARG A 501 10.09 -24.43 18.57
CA ARG A 501 9.80 -23.42 19.61
C ARG A 501 9.38 -22.07 19.02
N ASP A 502 9.84 -21.79 17.80
CA ASP A 502 9.60 -20.52 17.12
C ASP A 502 8.32 -20.55 16.26
N THR A 503 7.58 -21.66 16.31
CA THR A 503 6.34 -21.83 15.56
C THR A 503 5.20 -21.08 16.26
N VAL A 504 4.67 -20.06 15.59
CA VAL A 504 3.45 -19.36 16.00
C VAL A 504 2.23 -20.17 15.54
N GLY A 505 1.29 -20.38 16.44
CA GLY A 505 0.02 -21.04 16.17
C GLY A 505 -1.18 -20.17 16.55
N THR A 506 -2.35 -20.56 16.10
CA THR A 506 -3.62 -19.85 16.34
C THR A 506 -4.51 -20.68 17.25
N VAL A 507 -5.00 -20.13 18.35
CA VAL A 507 -5.94 -20.83 19.23
C VAL A 507 -7.26 -21.08 18.48
N LEU A 508 -7.60 -22.34 18.25
CA LEU A 508 -8.82 -22.77 17.56
C LEU A 508 -10.01 -22.86 18.52
N CYS A 509 -9.79 -23.37 19.72
CA CYS A 509 -10.77 -23.45 20.81
C CYS A 509 -10.09 -23.80 22.14
N VAL A 510 -10.84 -23.60 23.22
CA VAL A 510 -10.56 -24.11 24.56
C VAL A 510 -11.50 -25.30 24.77
N ASP A 511 -10.95 -26.48 25.07
CA ASP A 511 -11.74 -27.66 25.42
C ASP A 511 -12.37 -27.48 26.83
N ASP A 512 -13.44 -28.21 27.15
CA ASP A 512 -14.15 -28.10 28.44
C ASP A 512 -13.24 -28.30 29.66
N ASP A 513 -12.14 -29.05 29.52
CA ASP A 513 -11.15 -29.30 30.57
C ASP A 513 -10.04 -28.21 30.65
N GLY A 514 -10.17 -27.11 29.90
CA GLY A 514 -9.19 -26.01 29.87
C GLY A 514 -7.95 -26.26 28.99
N ILE A 515 -7.95 -27.32 28.17
CA ILE A 515 -6.85 -27.60 27.22
C ILE A 515 -7.02 -26.74 25.96
N LEU A 516 -5.94 -26.09 25.51
CA LEU A 516 -5.95 -25.29 24.28
C LEU A 516 -5.78 -26.20 23.06
N ARG A 517 -6.52 -25.90 21.98
CA ARG A 517 -6.24 -26.44 20.64
C ARG A 517 -5.60 -25.37 19.78
N VAL A 518 -4.34 -25.55 19.44
CA VAL A 518 -3.57 -24.60 18.63
C VAL A 518 -3.43 -25.11 17.21
N GLY A 519 -3.98 -24.37 16.25
CA GLY A 519 -3.88 -24.64 14.83
C GLY A 519 -2.58 -24.09 14.26
N PHE A 520 -1.95 -24.87 13.39
CA PHE A 520 -0.81 -24.43 12.59
C PHE A 520 -1.16 -24.54 11.10
N PRO A 521 -0.57 -23.70 10.23
CA PRO A 521 -0.76 -23.81 8.79
C PRO A 521 -0.48 -25.24 8.31
N GLY A 522 -1.49 -25.90 7.70
CA GLY A 522 -1.38 -27.27 7.19
C GLY A 522 -1.76 -28.41 8.15
N ALA A 523 -2.17 -28.13 9.40
CA ALA A 523 -2.57 -29.15 10.38
C ALA A 523 -4.07 -29.09 10.71
N SER A 524 -4.81 -30.16 10.42
CA SER A 524 -6.29 -30.18 10.49
C SER A 524 -6.89 -30.44 11.88
N ARG A 525 -6.11 -30.98 12.84
CA ARG A 525 -6.66 -31.44 14.14
C ARG A 525 -6.42 -30.54 15.35
N GLY A 526 -5.68 -29.44 15.20
CA GLY A 526 -5.26 -28.59 16.31
C GLY A 526 -4.35 -29.35 17.29
N TRP A 527 -3.13 -28.88 17.47
CA TRP A 527 -2.24 -29.44 18.48
C TRP A 527 -2.77 -29.12 19.88
N LYS A 528 -2.85 -30.13 20.75
CA LYS A 528 -3.19 -29.91 22.15
C LYS A 528 -2.05 -29.18 22.82
N ALA A 529 -2.37 -28.14 23.55
CA ALA A 529 -1.42 -27.26 24.19
C ALA A 529 -1.83 -27.03 25.65
N ASP A 530 -0.84 -27.05 26.54
CA ASP A 530 -1.04 -26.65 27.92
C ASP A 530 -1.01 -25.11 27.98
N PRO A 531 -2.07 -24.43 28.44
CA PRO A 531 -2.09 -22.97 28.57
C PRO A 531 -0.94 -22.41 29.41
N SER A 532 -0.40 -23.18 30.37
CA SER A 532 0.74 -22.74 31.18
C SER A 532 2.05 -22.61 30.37
N GLU A 533 2.15 -23.32 29.25
CA GLU A 533 3.32 -23.36 28.36
C GLU A 533 3.23 -22.32 27.23
N MET A 534 2.08 -21.68 27.05
CA MET A 534 1.81 -20.74 25.95
C MET A 534 1.91 -19.28 26.40
N GLU A 535 2.44 -18.44 25.52
CA GLU A 535 2.37 -16.99 25.62
C GLU A 535 1.75 -16.39 24.35
N ARG A 536 1.10 -15.23 24.50
CA ARG A 536 0.58 -14.50 23.35
C ARG A 536 1.74 -13.87 22.58
N VAL A 537 1.64 -13.88 21.26
CA VAL A 537 2.62 -13.23 20.39
C VAL A 537 2.29 -11.75 20.32
N GLU A 538 3.27 -10.89 20.61
CA GLU A 538 3.14 -9.44 20.38
C GLU A 538 3.42 -9.16 18.90
N GLU A 539 2.35 -8.95 18.14
CA GLU A 539 2.42 -8.76 16.68
C GLU A 539 2.58 -7.30 16.25
N PHE A 540 2.17 -6.35 17.09
CA PHE A 540 2.06 -4.92 16.75
C PHE A 540 2.71 -4.02 17.79
N LYS A 541 3.12 -2.83 17.36
CA LYS A 541 3.66 -1.75 18.21
C LYS A 541 2.85 -0.48 18.03
N VAL A 542 2.89 0.40 19.02
CA VAL A 542 2.29 1.74 18.92
C VAL A 542 2.95 2.51 17.77
N GLY A 543 2.13 3.10 16.90
CA GLY A 543 2.54 3.78 15.67
C GLY A 543 2.54 2.90 14.41
N ASP A 544 2.32 1.60 14.54
CA ASP A 544 2.20 0.72 13.36
C ASP A 544 0.92 1.03 12.58
N TRP A 545 1.02 0.98 11.26
CA TRP A 545 -0.10 1.13 10.34
C TRP A 545 -0.75 -0.23 10.12
N VAL A 546 -2.06 -0.29 10.34
CA VAL A 546 -2.82 -1.54 10.26
C VAL A 546 -4.10 -1.34 9.46
N ARG A 547 -4.52 -2.39 8.79
CA ARG A 547 -5.78 -2.47 8.06
C ARG A 547 -6.71 -3.42 8.78
N VAL A 548 -7.94 -2.98 9.02
CA VAL A 548 -9.03 -3.85 9.46
C VAL A 548 -9.26 -4.89 8.37
N ARG A 549 -9.20 -6.18 8.68
CA ARG A 549 -9.28 -7.23 7.66
C ARG A 549 -10.54 -7.06 6.80
N PRO A 550 -10.43 -7.00 5.46
CA PRO A 550 -11.60 -6.81 4.59
C PRO A 550 -12.66 -7.91 4.70
N SER A 551 -12.25 -9.12 5.11
CA SER A 551 -13.14 -10.28 5.32
C SER A 551 -13.84 -10.28 6.69
N LEU A 552 -13.57 -9.30 7.56
CA LEU A 552 -14.13 -9.24 8.90
C LEU A 552 -15.61 -8.87 8.86
N THR A 553 -16.47 -9.80 9.29
CA THR A 553 -17.93 -9.61 9.35
C THR A 553 -18.43 -9.26 10.76
N THR A 554 -17.67 -9.65 11.78
CA THR A 554 -17.96 -9.41 13.21
C THR A 554 -16.66 -9.21 13.97
N ALA A 555 -16.61 -8.21 14.86
CA ALA A 555 -15.49 -8.01 15.77
C ALA A 555 -15.89 -8.34 17.21
N LYS A 556 -14.93 -8.78 18.03
CA LYS A 556 -15.11 -9.17 19.44
C LYS A 556 -15.71 -8.04 20.27
N HIS A 557 -15.22 -6.81 20.06
CA HIS A 557 -15.71 -5.60 20.73
C HIS A 557 -16.75 -4.82 19.91
N GLY A 558 -17.19 -5.39 18.78
CA GLY A 558 -18.15 -4.80 17.86
C GLY A 558 -17.52 -3.87 16.82
N LEU A 559 -18.08 -3.87 15.60
CA LEU A 559 -17.58 -3.04 14.49
C LEU A 559 -17.98 -1.56 14.63
N GLY A 560 -19.10 -1.25 15.30
CA GLY A 560 -19.57 0.14 15.44
C GLY A 560 -19.69 0.85 14.09
N SER A 561 -19.00 1.99 13.95
CA SER A 561 -18.91 2.78 12.71
C SER A 561 -17.70 2.43 11.82
N VAL A 562 -16.89 1.44 12.21
CA VAL A 562 -15.70 1.02 11.48
C VAL A 562 -16.08 0.21 10.25
N SER A 563 -15.45 0.53 9.12
CA SER A 563 -15.63 -0.24 7.87
C SER A 563 -14.51 -1.29 7.73
N PRO A 564 -14.80 -2.56 7.42
CA PRO A 564 -13.78 -3.52 7.02
C PRO A 564 -12.93 -2.98 5.86
N GLY A 565 -11.62 -3.18 5.91
CA GLY A 565 -10.66 -2.62 4.97
C GLY A 565 -10.15 -1.21 5.31
N SER A 566 -10.67 -0.56 6.36
CA SER A 566 -10.15 0.74 6.81
C SER A 566 -8.72 0.63 7.30
N ILE A 567 -7.92 1.65 7.03
CA ILE A 567 -6.53 1.77 7.48
C ILE A 567 -6.49 2.77 8.64
N GLY A 568 -5.81 2.37 9.72
CA GLY A 568 -5.61 3.21 10.89
C GLY A 568 -4.22 3.00 11.49
N VAL A 569 -3.93 3.76 12.54
CA VAL A 569 -2.66 3.70 13.26
C VAL A 569 -2.91 3.11 14.65
N VAL A 570 -2.06 2.19 15.08
CA VAL A 570 -2.09 1.64 16.45
C VAL A 570 -1.75 2.76 17.42
N TYR A 571 -2.77 3.27 18.11
CA TYR A 571 -2.63 4.34 19.08
C TYR A 571 -2.12 3.82 20.43
N CYS A 572 -2.65 2.68 20.88
CA CYS A 572 -2.31 2.13 22.19
C CYS A 572 -2.52 0.61 22.25
N ILE A 573 -1.71 -0.07 23.07
CA ILE A 573 -1.82 -1.51 23.35
C ILE A 573 -2.16 -1.67 24.83
N ARG A 574 -3.32 -2.28 25.11
CA ARG A 574 -3.84 -2.45 26.48
C ARG A 574 -3.14 -3.61 27.21
N PRO A 575 -3.27 -3.73 28.54
CA PRO A 575 -2.65 -4.82 29.30
C PRO A 575 -2.98 -6.25 28.84
N ASP A 576 -4.13 -6.44 28.21
CA ASP A 576 -4.58 -7.71 27.65
C ASP A 576 -4.13 -7.96 26.21
N ASN A 577 -3.27 -7.11 25.65
CA ASN A 577 -2.80 -7.07 24.26
C ASN A 577 -3.90 -6.73 23.23
N SER A 578 -5.08 -6.26 23.65
CA SER A 578 -6.04 -5.63 22.74
C SER A 578 -5.52 -4.28 22.24
N LEU A 579 -5.87 -3.94 21.00
CA LEU A 579 -5.37 -2.77 20.30
C LEU A 579 -6.43 -1.66 20.29
N LEU A 580 -6.00 -0.43 20.49
CA LEU A 580 -6.77 0.77 20.20
C LEU A 580 -6.25 1.40 18.92
N LEU A 581 -7.09 1.46 17.89
CA LEU A 581 -6.75 2.02 16.59
C LEU A 581 -7.36 3.41 16.42
N GLU A 582 -6.53 4.38 16.06
CA GLU A 582 -7.01 5.66 15.55
C GLU A 582 -7.30 5.54 14.05
N LEU A 583 -8.50 5.97 13.67
CA LEU A 583 -8.98 6.02 12.31
C LEU A 583 -9.33 7.48 12.04
N SER A 584 -8.82 8.06 10.95
CA SER A 584 -8.97 9.49 10.60
C SER A 584 -10.41 10.01 10.57
N TYR A 585 -11.39 9.13 10.37
CA TYR A 585 -12.80 9.49 10.32
C TYR A 585 -13.56 9.26 11.65
N LEU A 586 -12.91 8.73 12.69
CA LEU A 586 -13.51 8.51 14.01
C LEU A 586 -12.98 9.49 15.04
N LEU A 587 -13.89 9.97 15.90
CA LEU A 587 -13.56 10.83 17.03
C LEU A 587 -12.93 10.05 18.21
N THR A 588 -13.11 8.73 18.26
CA THR A 588 -12.63 7.88 19.34
C THR A 588 -11.90 6.66 18.78
N PRO A 589 -10.77 6.24 19.38
CA PRO A 589 -10.07 5.04 18.95
C PRO A 589 -10.95 3.80 19.03
N TRP A 590 -10.86 2.93 18.02
CA TRP A 590 -11.60 1.67 17.96
C TRP A 590 -10.84 0.56 18.68
N LEU A 591 -11.54 -0.19 19.54
CA LEU A 591 -10.99 -1.33 20.27
C LEU A 591 -11.12 -2.60 19.45
N CYS A 592 -10.02 -3.28 19.18
CA CYS A 592 -9.99 -4.52 18.42
C CYS A 592 -8.95 -5.51 18.95
N GLU A 593 -9.05 -6.77 18.54
CA GLU A 593 -8.00 -7.75 18.81
C GLU A 593 -6.96 -7.77 17.67
N PRO A 594 -5.70 -8.16 17.93
CA PRO A 594 -4.65 -8.24 16.91
C PRO A 594 -5.05 -9.01 15.64
N GLU A 595 -5.89 -10.03 15.77
CA GLU A 595 -6.23 -10.93 14.66
C GLU A 595 -7.28 -10.34 13.71
N GLU A 596 -7.97 -9.29 14.15
CA GLU A 596 -8.98 -8.57 13.38
C GLU A 596 -8.34 -7.59 12.37
N VAL A 597 -7.03 -7.38 12.48
CA VAL A 597 -6.26 -6.43 11.70
C VAL A 597 -5.05 -7.11 11.05
N GLU A 598 -4.46 -6.43 10.07
CA GLU A 598 -3.25 -6.88 9.40
C GLU A 598 -2.32 -5.69 9.12
N PRO A 599 -0.98 -5.89 9.15
CA PRO A 599 -0.03 -4.81 8.98
C PRO A 599 -0.09 -4.24 7.55
N VAL A 600 0.15 -2.93 7.43
CA VAL A 600 0.17 -2.17 6.18
C VAL A 600 1.50 -1.44 6.06
N GLU A 601 2.00 -1.28 4.82
CA GLU A 601 3.16 -0.41 4.59
C GLU A 601 2.81 1.03 4.97
N PRO A 602 3.60 1.70 5.83
CA PRO A 602 3.29 3.04 6.29
C PRO A 602 3.45 4.08 5.17
N PHE A 603 2.52 5.02 5.09
CA PHE A 603 2.66 6.22 4.27
C PHE A 603 3.71 7.16 4.85
N ARG A 604 4.52 7.79 4.00
CA ARG A 604 5.56 8.73 4.42
C ARG A 604 5.38 10.09 3.76
N ILE A 605 5.78 11.13 4.48
CA ILE A 605 5.87 12.48 3.91
C ILE A 605 6.78 12.44 2.67
N GLY A 606 6.29 12.99 1.57
CA GLY A 606 6.94 13.01 0.28
C GLY A 606 6.48 11.90 -0.68
N ASP A 607 5.78 10.86 -0.21
CA ASP A 607 5.24 9.81 -1.06
C ASP A 607 4.20 10.40 -2.05
N ARG A 608 4.18 9.86 -3.27
CA ARG A 608 3.17 10.17 -4.29
C ARG A 608 1.99 9.22 -4.14
N VAL A 609 0.77 9.76 -4.10
CA VAL A 609 -0.45 8.99 -3.89
C VAL A 609 -1.56 9.43 -4.85
N SER A 610 -2.49 8.52 -5.12
CA SER A 610 -3.75 8.81 -5.82
C SER A 610 -4.90 8.07 -5.17
N VAL A 611 -6.13 8.48 -5.46
CA VAL A 611 -7.31 7.75 -4.98
C VAL A 611 -7.41 6.43 -5.71
N LYS A 612 -7.66 5.34 -4.98
CA LYS A 612 -7.90 4.01 -5.54
C LYS A 612 -9.05 4.05 -6.53
N ARG A 613 -8.90 3.39 -7.68
CA ARG A 613 -9.95 3.33 -8.71
C ARG A 613 -11.22 2.61 -8.26
N SER A 614 -11.12 1.75 -7.25
CA SER A 614 -12.27 1.07 -6.63
C SER A 614 -13.14 2.00 -5.77
N VAL A 615 -12.65 3.21 -5.46
CA VAL A 615 -13.36 4.18 -4.63
C VAL A 615 -14.18 5.09 -5.54
N ALA A 616 -15.51 4.96 -5.47
CA ALA A 616 -16.42 5.83 -6.22
C ALA A 616 -16.47 7.24 -5.61
N GLU A 617 -16.58 7.32 -4.28
CA GLU A 617 -16.53 8.56 -3.51
C GLU A 617 -15.60 8.38 -2.30
N PRO A 618 -14.48 9.13 -2.23
CA PRO A 618 -13.60 9.12 -1.08
C PRO A 618 -14.30 9.78 0.11
N ARG A 619 -13.94 9.35 1.31
CA ARG A 619 -14.52 9.85 2.57
C ARG A 619 -14.40 11.37 2.70
N TYR A 620 -13.31 11.93 2.17
CA TYR A 620 -13.12 13.37 2.01
C TYR A 620 -13.43 13.75 0.57
N ALA A 621 -14.38 14.68 0.39
CA ALA A 621 -14.95 14.98 -0.93
C ALA A 621 -13.88 15.34 -1.98
N TRP A 622 -14.11 14.87 -3.21
CA TRP A 622 -13.25 15.07 -4.38
C TRP A 622 -12.85 16.53 -4.63
N GLY A 623 -13.72 17.50 -4.36
CA GLY A 623 -13.43 18.92 -4.58
C GLY A 623 -13.12 19.28 -6.04
N GLY A 624 -13.53 18.44 -7.00
CA GLY A 624 -13.22 18.57 -8.43
C GLY A 624 -12.17 17.58 -8.96
N GLU A 625 -11.51 16.84 -8.07
CA GLU A 625 -10.48 15.84 -8.42
C GLU A 625 -11.08 14.50 -8.85
N THR A 626 -10.25 13.65 -9.45
CA THR A 626 -10.61 12.27 -9.82
C THR A 626 -9.52 11.30 -9.39
N HIS A 627 -9.73 9.99 -9.57
CA HIS A 627 -8.69 8.97 -9.32
C HIS A 627 -7.43 9.12 -10.20
N HIS A 628 -7.44 10.02 -11.18
CA HIS A 628 -6.26 10.38 -11.97
C HIS A 628 -5.43 11.52 -11.36
N SER A 629 -5.95 12.20 -10.34
CA SER A 629 -5.27 13.29 -9.67
C SER A 629 -4.19 12.72 -8.76
N VAL A 630 -2.93 13.10 -9.01
CA VAL A 630 -1.78 12.66 -8.23
C VAL A 630 -1.40 13.75 -7.24
N GLY A 631 -1.35 13.40 -5.95
CA GLY A 631 -0.93 14.28 -4.87
C GLY A 631 0.38 13.83 -4.25
N ARG A 632 1.07 14.75 -3.57
CA ARG A 632 2.22 14.45 -2.73
C ARG A 632 1.86 14.65 -1.26
N ILE A 633 2.20 13.69 -0.42
CA ILE A 633 2.00 13.82 1.03
C ILE A 633 2.95 14.89 1.56
N ILE A 634 2.40 15.93 2.18
CA ILE A 634 3.19 17.01 2.80
C ILE A 634 3.18 16.95 4.33
N ASP A 635 2.13 16.38 4.91
CA ASP A 635 1.98 16.18 6.36
C ASP A 635 1.08 14.96 6.60
N ILE A 636 1.25 14.33 7.75
CA ILE A 636 0.42 13.21 8.22
C ILE A 636 0.00 13.54 9.65
N GLU A 637 -1.30 13.66 9.90
CA GLU A 637 -1.81 13.92 11.24
C GLU A 637 -1.67 12.68 12.15
N ASN A 638 -1.81 12.86 13.47
CA ASN A 638 -1.56 11.78 14.44
C ASN A 638 -2.50 10.58 14.26
N ASP A 639 -3.72 10.83 13.75
CA ASP A 639 -4.75 9.83 13.47
C ASP A 639 -4.56 9.11 12.11
N GLY A 640 -3.48 9.44 11.39
CA GLY A 640 -3.18 8.90 10.07
C GLY A 640 -3.82 9.66 8.90
N LEU A 641 -4.50 10.79 9.14
CA LEU A 641 -5.05 11.62 8.05
C LEU A 641 -3.92 12.17 7.16
N LEU A 642 -4.03 11.95 5.85
CA LEU A 642 -3.03 12.39 4.88
C LEU A 642 -3.35 13.80 4.40
N ILE A 643 -2.37 14.71 4.50
CA ILE A 643 -2.46 16.05 3.91
C ILE A 643 -1.67 16.07 2.62
N LEU A 644 -2.37 16.29 1.51
CA LEU A 644 -1.85 16.19 0.15
C LEU A 644 -1.73 17.56 -0.51
N GLU A 645 -0.60 17.80 -1.16
CA GLU A 645 -0.43 18.88 -2.14
C GLU A 645 -0.68 18.30 -3.54
N ILE A 646 -1.73 18.80 -4.21
CA ILE A 646 -2.05 18.43 -5.59
C ILE A 646 -1.59 19.59 -6.49
N PRO A 647 -0.80 19.34 -7.55
CA PRO A 647 -0.42 20.35 -8.53
C PRO A 647 -1.63 21.11 -9.07
N ASN A 648 -1.51 22.43 -9.23
CA ASN A 648 -2.58 23.33 -9.70
C ASN A 648 -3.76 23.58 -8.74
N ARG A 649 -3.69 23.09 -7.49
CA ARG A 649 -4.67 23.40 -6.45
C ARG A 649 -4.15 24.50 -5.52
N GLN A 650 -5.00 25.47 -5.17
CA GLN A 650 -4.65 26.56 -4.25
C GLN A 650 -4.66 26.15 -2.76
N THR A 651 -5.35 25.07 -2.43
CA THR A 651 -5.50 24.56 -1.05
C THR A 651 -5.05 23.11 -0.96
N VAL A 652 -4.42 22.75 0.16
CA VAL A 652 -4.10 21.36 0.49
C VAL A 652 -5.37 20.51 0.60
N TRP A 653 -5.27 19.23 0.28
CA TRP A 653 -6.40 18.28 0.33
C TRP A 653 -6.20 17.27 1.45
N GLN A 654 -7.28 16.99 2.18
CA GLN A 654 -7.31 15.94 3.20
C GLN A 654 -7.78 14.63 2.56
N ALA A 655 -7.09 13.54 2.86
CA ALA A 655 -7.39 12.24 2.30
C ALA A 655 -7.27 11.14 3.35
N ASP A 656 -8.26 10.25 3.37
CA ASP A 656 -8.23 9.05 4.20
C ASP A 656 -7.25 8.03 3.59
N PRO A 657 -6.33 7.45 4.39
CA PRO A 657 -5.38 6.47 3.87
C PRO A 657 -6.05 5.23 3.29
N SER A 658 -7.25 4.87 3.74
CA SER A 658 -8.01 3.73 3.21
C SER A 658 -8.39 3.92 1.74
N ASP A 659 -8.59 5.16 1.33
CA ASP A 659 -9.03 5.51 -0.02
C ASP A 659 -7.84 5.72 -0.98
N MET A 660 -6.63 5.90 -0.44
CA MET A 660 -5.43 6.20 -1.22
C MET A 660 -4.63 4.94 -1.58
N GLU A 661 -4.00 4.97 -2.76
CA GLU A 661 -2.93 4.05 -3.15
C GLU A 661 -1.61 4.80 -3.30
N LYS A 662 -0.53 4.16 -2.84
CA LYS A 662 0.84 4.64 -3.05
C LYS A 662 1.26 4.36 -4.48
N LEU A 663 1.79 5.38 -5.14
CA LEU A 663 2.28 5.28 -6.51
C LEU A 663 3.78 5.00 -6.52
N GLU A 664 4.22 4.24 -7.51
CA GLU A 664 5.64 3.99 -7.73
C GLU A 664 6.34 5.24 -8.30
N ASP A 665 7.60 5.45 -7.92
CA ASP A 665 8.42 6.52 -8.46
C ASP A 665 8.96 6.15 -9.85
N PHE A 666 8.28 6.62 -10.90
CA PHE A 666 8.71 6.43 -12.28
C PHE A 666 9.88 7.34 -12.68
N LYS A 667 10.79 6.82 -13.50
CA LYS A 667 11.91 7.55 -14.11
C LYS A 667 11.87 7.45 -15.64
N VAL A 668 12.44 8.44 -16.33
CA VAL A 668 12.64 8.35 -17.78
C VAL A 668 13.56 7.18 -18.08
N GLY A 669 13.15 6.31 -19.00
CA GLY A 669 13.81 5.04 -19.31
C GLY A 669 13.24 3.81 -18.61
N ASP A 670 12.31 3.98 -17.65
CA ASP A 670 11.62 2.84 -17.05
C ASP A 670 10.70 2.16 -18.08
N TRP A 671 10.65 0.83 -18.00
CA TRP A 671 9.78 0.03 -18.84
C TRP A 671 8.43 -0.14 -18.16
N VAL A 672 7.36 0.04 -18.91
CA VAL A 672 6.00 0.05 -18.37
C VAL A 672 5.04 -0.70 -19.26
N LYS A 673 4.00 -1.25 -18.63
CA LYS A 673 2.82 -1.77 -19.31
C LYS A 673 1.57 -1.25 -18.64
N VAL A 674 0.46 -1.47 -19.31
CA VAL A 674 -0.88 -1.14 -18.81
C VAL A 674 -1.25 -2.04 -17.62
N LYS A 675 -1.67 -1.43 -16.50
CA LYS A 675 -2.18 -2.16 -15.33
C LYS A 675 -3.42 -2.99 -15.72
N ALA A 676 -3.46 -4.24 -15.28
CA ALA A 676 -4.59 -5.15 -15.56
C ALA A 676 -5.93 -4.65 -14.98
N SER A 677 -5.87 -3.88 -13.88
CA SER A 677 -7.03 -3.28 -13.19
C SER A 677 -7.66 -2.11 -13.95
N VAL A 678 -7.02 -1.57 -14.98
CA VAL A 678 -7.52 -0.41 -15.72
C VAL A 678 -8.47 -0.88 -16.83
N SER A 679 -9.76 -0.57 -16.67
CA SER A 679 -10.81 -0.79 -17.66
C SER A 679 -10.94 0.40 -18.61
N SER A 680 -10.79 1.63 -18.09
CA SER A 680 -10.87 2.89 -18.84
C SER A 680 -9.78 3.88 -18.41
N PRO A 681 -8.72 4.09 -19.21
CA PRO A 681 -7.64 5.03 -18.89
C PRO A 681 -8.07 6.47 -19.21
N LYS A 682 -7.37 7.45 -18.63
CA LYS A 682 -7.67 8.89 -18.76
C LYS A 682 -7.80 9.36 -20.21
N TYR A 683 -6.93 8.86 -21.09
CA TYR A 683 -6.82 9.27 -22.49
C TYR A 683 -7.33 8.22 -23.50
N GLY A 684 -7.92 7.12 -23.04
CA GLY A 684 -8.32 5.98 -23.89
C GLY A 684 -7.14 5.09 -24.31
N TRP A 685 -7.42 3.89 -24.82
CA TRP A 685 -6.39 2.90 -25.19
C TRP A 685 -5.86 3.02 -26.63
N GLU A 686 -6.61 3.68 -27.52
CA GLU A 686 -6.32 3.73 -28.96
C GLU A 686 -5.92 2.36 -29.56
N ASP A 687 -4.68 2.19 -30.01
CA ASP A 687 -4.08 0.95 -30.55
C ASP A 687 -3.22 0.17 -29.51
N VAL A 688 -3.08 0.71 -28.30
CA VAL A 688 -2.31 0.13 -27.20
C VAL A 688 -3.18 -0.86 -26.44
N THR A 689 -2.74 -2.12 -26.40
CA THR A 689 -3.42 -3.19 -25.65
C THR A 689 -2.74 -3.45 -24.31
N ARG A 690 -3.40 -4.21 -23.41
CA ARG A 690 -2.84 -4.61 -22.10
C ARG A 690 -1.48 -5.33 -22.16
N GLY A 691 -1.21 -6.05 -23.24
CA GLY A 691 0.08 -6.73 -23.46
C GLY A 691 1.17 -5.85 -24.07
N SER A 692 0.89 -4.58 -24.36
CA SER A 692 1.87 -3.68 -24.98
C SER A 692 2.84 -3.18 -23.91
N VAL A 693 4.13 -3.34 -24.18
CA VAL A 693 5.21 -2.84 -23.32
C VAL A 693 5.86 -1.65 -24.01
N GLY A 694 6.07 -0.57 -23.27
CA GLY A 694 6.70 0.65 -23.76
C GLY A 694 7.70 1.22 -22.76
N VAL A 695 8.43 2.26 -23.17
CA VAL A 695 9.47 2.89 -22.35
C VAL A 695 9.09 4.35 -22.06
N ILE A 696 9.22 4.79 -20.81
CA ILE A 696 8.91 6.17 -20.42
C ILE A 696 9.90 7.12 -21.08
N HIS A 697 9.37 8.05 -21.86
CA HIS A 697 10.10 9.07 -22.61
C HIS A 697 10.08 10.44 -21.93
N SER A 698 8.96 10.80 -21.29
CA SER A 698 8.80 12.07 -20.55
C SER A 698 7.92 11.87 -19.32
N LEU A 699 8.19 12.65 -18.27
CA LEU A 699 7.43 12.69 -17.03
C LEU A 699 6.99 14.13 -16.78
N GLU A 700 5.69 14.36 -16.60
CA GLU A 700 5.13 15.66 -16.25
C GLU A 700 4.86 15.75 -14.73
N GLU A 701 4.81 16.97 -14.19
CA GLU A 701 4.66 17.19 -12.74
C GLU A 701 3.25 16.85 -12.23
N ASP A 702 2.24 16.90 -13.11
CA ASP A 702 0.83 16.63 -12.86
C ASP A 702 0.47 15.13 -12.86
N GLY A 703 1.46 14.25 -13.07
CA GLY A 703 1.27 12.80 -13.07
C GLY A 703 0.98 12.19 -14.44
N ASP A 704 1.05 12.96 -15.53
CA ASP A 704 1.00 12.41 -16.88
C ASP A 704 2.41 12.00 -17.38
N VAL A 705 2.46 10.93 -18.17
CA VAL A 705 3.69 10.35 -18.70
C VAL A 705 3.58 10.08 -20.19
N GLY A 706 4.64 10.38 -20.92
CA GLY A 706 4.77 10.03 -22.33
C GLY A 706 5.51 8.72 -22.48
N ILE A 707 4.86 7.69 -23.03
CA ILE A 707 5.42 6.36 -23.26
C ILE A 707 5.72 6.16 -24.75
N ALA A 708 6.95 5.80 -25.06
CA ALA A 708 7.33 5.38 -26.41
C ALA A 708 7.00 3.89 -26.62
N PHE A 709 6.25 3.60 -27.68
CA PHE A 709 5.98 2.24 -28.14
C PHE A 709 6.64 2.02 -29.51
N CYS A 710 7.29 0.87 -29.71
CA CYS A 710 8.00 0.51 -30.94
C CYS A 710 7.15 0.53 -32.22
N PHE A 711 5.82 0.46 -32.10
CA PHE A 711 4.89 0.49 -33.23
C PHE A 711 4.26 1.88 -33.47
N ARG A 712 4.64 2.91 -32.70
CA ARG A 712 4.13 4.28 -32.84
C ARG A 712 5.25 5.29 -33.09
N ASN A 713 4.95 6.28 -33.92
CA ASN A 713 5.89 7.37 -34.24
C ASN A 713 5.83 8.56 -33.25
N LYS A 714 4.84 8.58 -32.35
CA LYS A 714 4.67 9.62 -31.33
C LYS A 714 4.51 8.96 -29.96
N PRO A 715 5.03 9.57 -28.87
CA PRO A 715 4.80 9.10 -27.52
C PRO A 715 3.30 9.07 -27.20
N PHE A 716 2.86 7.98 -26.58
CA PHE A 716 1.51 7.81 -26.07
C PHE A 716 1.42 8.45 -24.68
N VAL A 717 0.51 9.39 -24.50
CA VAL A 717 0.31 10.09 -23.23
C VAL A 717 -0.68 9.30 -22.38
N CYS A 718 -0.28 8.93 -21.17
CA CYS A 718 -1.16 8.29 -20.18
C CYS A 718 -0.88 8.80 -18.77
N SER A 719 -1.78 8.52 -17.82
CA SER A 719 -1.51 8.84 -16.41
C SER A 719 -0.56 7.80 -15.80
N VAL A 720 0.30 8.18 -14.86
CA VAL A 720 1.07 7.22 -14.02
C VAL A 720 0.17 6.22 -13.30
N THR A 721 -1.08 6.59 -13.05
CA THR A 721 -2.07 5.72 -12.40
C THR A 721 -2.57 4.58 -13.31
N ASP A 722 -2.36 4.68 -14.63
CA ASP A 722 -2.80 3.70 -15.63
C ASP A 722 -1.77 2.58 -15.89
N VAL A 723 -0.53 2.77 -15.44
CA VAL A 723 0.63 1.95 -15.84
C VAL A 723 1.39 1.39 -14.65
N GLU A 724 2.04 0.25 -14.86
CA GLU A 724 2.91 -0.41 -13.88
C GLU A 724 4.27 -0.69 -14.50
N LYS A 725 5.31 -0.72 -13.68
CA LYS A 725 6.66 -1.05 -14.13
C LYS A 725 6.74 -2.52 -14.54
N VAL A 726 7.54 -2.78 -15.56
CA VAL A 726 7.95 -4.12 -15.95
C VAL A 726 9.46 -4.23 -15.94
N PRO A 727 10.02 -5.43 -15.70
CA PRO A 727 11.46 -5.64 -15.82
C PRO A 727 11.95 -5.24 -17.23
N PRO A 728 13.07 -4.51 -17.36
CA PRO A 728 13.64 -4.15 -18.66
C PRO A 728 14.26 -5.37 -19.34
N PHE A 729 14.23 -5.41 -20.68
CA PHE A 729 14.98 -6.41 -21.46
C PHE A 729 16.44 -5.98 -21.61
N GLU A 730 17.38 -6.91 -21.47
CA GLU A 730 18.81 -6.64 -21.52
C GLU A 730 19.45 -7.17 -22.82
N VAL A 731 20.54 -6.52 -23.24
CA VAL A 731 21.33 -6.98 -24.39
C VAL A 731 22.04 -8.27 -24.02
N GLY A 732 21.87 -9.32 -24.83
CA GLY A 732 22.40 -10.66 -24.59
C GLY A 732 21.34 -11.68 -24.15
N GLU A 733 20.13 -11.24 -23.76
CA GLU A 733 19.05 -12.17 -23.42
C GLU A 733 18.50 -12.88 -24.66
N ASP A 734 18.21 -14.18 -24.53
CA ASP A 734 17.52 -14.97 -25.54
C ASP A 734 16.01 -14.84 -25.40
N ILE A 735 15.33 -14.60 -26.51
CA ILE A 735 13.88 -14.43 -26.55
C ILE A 735 13.24 -15.29 -27.63
N HIS A 736 11.96 -15.57 -27.44
CA HIS A 736 11.07 -16.10 -28.47
C HIS A 736 9.76 -15.30 -28.49
N LEU A 737 8.94 -15.49 -29.52
CA LEU A 737 7.60 -14.92 -29.53
C LEU A 737 6.66 -15.74 -28.66
N ILE A 738 5.78 -15.05 -27.94
CA ILE A 738 4.72 -15.69 -27.16
C ILE A 738 3.90 -16.59 -28.09
N SER A 739 3.73 -17.86 -27.70
CA SER A 739 3.07 -18.89 -28.53
C SER A 739 1.64 -18.56 -28.99
N SER A 740 0.94 -17.66 -28.29
CA SER A 740 -0.39 -17.16 -28.65
C SER A 740 -0.40 -16.04 -29.70
N VAL A 741 0.76 -15.51 -30.10
CA VAL A 741 0.88 -14.42 -31.09
C VAL A 741 0.79 -14.99 -32.50
N THR A 742 -0.34 -14.77 -33.16
CA THR A 742 -0.56 -15.17 -34.56
C THR A 742 0.03 -14.16 -35.55
N GLN A 743 0.11 -12.89 -35.18
CA GLN A 743 0.69 -11.81 -35.97
C GLN A 743 1.44 -10.80 -35.07
N PRO A 744 2.78 -10.74 -35.11
CA PRO A 744 3.56 -9.82 -34.29
C PRO A 744 3.40 -8.39 -34.80
N ARG A 745 3.46 -7.42 -33.89
CA ARG A 745 3.17 -6.00 -34.15
C ARG A 745 4.13 -5.35 -35.14
N LEU A 746 5.38 -5.78 -35.14
CA LEU A 746 6.40 -5.34 -36.10
C LEU A 746 6.46 -6.21 -37.37
N GLY A 747 5.52 -7.14 -37.53
CA GLY A 747 5.37 -8.00 -38.70
C GLY A 747 6.31 -9.21 -38.72
N TRP A 748 5.88 -10.26 -39.43
CA TRP A 748 6.71 -11.42 -39.70
C TRP A 748 7.79 -11.08 -40.73
N SER A 749 9.04 -11.45 -40.44
CA SER A 749 10.16 -11.32 -41.38
C SER A 749 10.66 -12.71 -41.82
N ASN A 750 9.74 -13.55 -42.30
CA ASN A 750 9.91 -14.98 -42.63
C ASN A 750 10.11 -15.93 -41.43
N GLU A 751 9.77 -15.50 -40.22
CA GLU A 751 9.94 -16.27 -38.98
C GLU A 751 8.62 -16.94 -38.53
N SER A 752 8.70 -17.84 -37.56
CA SER A 752 7.55 -18.49 -36.90
C SER A 752 7.58 -18.28 -35.38
N PRO A 753 6.48 -18.55 -34.63
CA PRO A 753 6.48 -18.46 -33.17
C PRO A 753 7.53 -19.34 -32.47
N ALA A 754 8.06 -20.36 -33.16
CA ALA A 754 9.12 -21.23 -32.66
C ALA A 754 10.54 -20.67 -32.84
N THR A 755 10.68 -19.48 -33.43
CA THR A 755 11.98 -18.86 -33.72
C THR A 755 12.55 -18.22 -32.47
N THR A 756 13.76 -18.61 -32.10
CA THR A 756 14.50 -18.05 -30.97
C THR A 756 15.66 -17.17 -31.47
N GLY A 757 16.05 -16.17 -30.69
CA GLY A 757 17.23 -15.38 -30.99
C GLY A 757 17.66 -14.48 -29.84
N SER A 758 18.90 -13.99 -29.92
CA SER A 758 19.52 -13.19 -28.86
C SER A 758 19.40 -11.70 -29.13
N ILE A 759 19.04 -10.91 -28.12
CA ILE A 759 18.93 -9.44 -28.23
C ILE A 759 20.33 -8.86 -28.41
N VAL A 760 20.58 -8.16 -29.51
CA VAL A 760 21.86 -7.48 -29.80
C VAL A 760 21.79 -6.00 -29.46
N ARG A 761 20.61 -5.39 -29.59
CA ARG A 761 20.41 -3.97 -29.32
C ARG A 761 18.96 -3.68 -28.98
N VAL A 762 18.75 -2.81 -28.02
CA VAL A 762 17.45 -2.23 -27.70
C VAL A 762 17.44 -0.78 -28.18
N ASP A 763 16.44 -0.39 -28.97
CA ASP A 763 16.27 1.00 -29.42
C ASP A 763 15.53 1.84 -28.35
N MET A 764 15.58 3.18 -28.44
CA MET A 764 14.99 4.07 -27.42
C MET A 764 13.45 3.96 -27.31
N ASP A 765 12.78 3.38 -28.30
CA ASP A 765 11.34 3.10 -28.31
C ASP A 765 10.99 1.71 -27.75
N GLY A 766 12.00 1.01 -27.20
CA GLY A 766 11.87 -0.35 -26.68
C GLY A 766 11.97 -1.45 -27.74
N THR A 767 12.24 -1.14 -29.02
CA THR A 767 12.36 -2.17 -30.07
C THR A 767 13.53 -3.10 -29.79
N LEU A 768 13.26 -4.40 -29.75
CA LEU A 768 14.27 -5.44 -29.58
C LEU A 768 14.85 -5.83 -30.94
N ASN A 769 16.14 -5.57 -31.17
CA ASN A 769 16.86 -6.02 -32.37
C ASN A 769 17.56 -7.35 -32.06
N VAL A 770 16.99 -8.44 -32.56
CA VAL A 770 17.33 -9.82 -32.24
C VAL A 770 18.16 -10.45 -33.35
N ARG A 771 19.25 -11.11 -33.00
CA ARG A 771 20.03 -11.94 -33.93
C ARG A 771 19.53 -13.37 -33.88
N VAL A 772 19.04 -13.84 -35.02
CA VAL A 772 18.63 -15.22 -35.23
C VAL A 772 19.80 -15.99 -35.87
N PRO A 773 20.20 -17.16 -35.33
CA PRO A 773 21.25 -17.98 -35.92
C PRO A 773 20.97 -18.32 -37.40
N GLY A 774 21.96 -18.11 -38.26
CA GLY A 774 21.83 -18.38 -39.71
C GLY A 774 21.32 -17.22 -40.55
N ARG A 775 20.99 -16.06 -39.95
CA ARG A 775 20.51 -14.86 -40.65
C ARG A 775 21.51 -13.70 -40.57
N GLN A 776 21.64 -12.95 -41.67
CA GLN A 776 22.52 -11.77 -41.77
C GLN A 776 21.84 -10.47 -41.30
N SER A 777 20.51 -10.36 -41.41
CA SER A 777 19.74 -9.19 -40.95
C SER A 777 19.14 -9.42 -39.58
N LEU A 778 19.11 -8.37 -38.75
CA LEU A 778 18.49 -8.41 -37.42
C LEU A 778 16.96 -8.46 -37.55
N TRP A 779 16.34 -9.25 -36.69
CA TRP A 779 14.89 -9.34 -36.55
C TRP A 779 14.41 -8.32 -35.52
N LYS A 780 13.43 -7.48 -35.88
CA LYS A 780 12.85 -6.50 -34.98
C LYS A 780 11.63 -7.08 -34.29
N VAL A 781 11.62 -7.08 -32.97
CA VAL A 781 10.57 -7.66 -32.15
C VAL A 781 10.03 -6.62 -31.18
N SER A 782 8.69 -6.57 -31.07
CA SER A 782 8.02 -5.77 -30.05
C SER A 782 8.18 -6.46 -28.69
N PRO A 783 8.60 -5.77 -27.63
CA PRO A 783 8.79 -6.38 -26.32
C PRO A 783 7.49 -6.93 -25.72
N GLY A 784 6.32 -6.41 -26.12
CA GLY A 784 5.02 -6.96 -25.71
C GLY A 784 4.65 -8.29 -26.39
N ASP A 785 5.32 -8.66 -27.49
CA ASP A 785 5.10 -9.92 -28.19
C ASP A 785 6.19 -10.96 -27.87
N ALA A 786 7.23 -10.54 -27.13
CA ALA A 786 8.38 -11.36 -26.78
C ALA A 786 8.27 -11.93 -25.37
N GLU A 787 8.62 -13.20 -25.23
CA GLU A 787 8.81 -13.85 -23.95
C GLU A 787 10.30 -14.20 -23.79
N ARG A 788 10.84 -13.85 -22.62
CA ARG A 788 12.21 -14.22 -22.26
C ARG A 788 12.28 -15.74 -22.20
N LEU A 789 13.19 -16.31 -22.97
CA LEU A 789 13.55 -17.69 -22.74
C LEU A 789 14.32 -17.69 -21.43
N SER A 790 13.69 -18.17 -20.36
CA SER A 790 14.43 -18.51 -19.15
C SER A 790 15.55 -19.45 -19.59
N GLY A 791 16.79 -19.00 -19.43
CA GLY A 791 17.94 -19.87 -19.65
C GLY A 791 17.75 -21.13 -18.80
N PHE A 792 18.28 -22.26 -19.27
CA PHE A 792 18.39 -23.43 -18.41
C PHE A 792 19.19 -23.03 -17.17
N GLU A 793 18.66 -23.32 -15.98
CA GLU A 793 19.36 -23.08 -14.72
C GLU A 793 19.97 -24.39 -14.21
N VAL A 794 21.03 -24.28 -13.41
CA VAL A 794 21.60 -25.45 -12.73
C VAL A 794 20.53 -26.02 -11.77
N GLY A 795 20.19 -27.29 -11.96
CA GLY A 795 19.12 -27.98 -11.22
C GLY A 795 17.85 -28.23 -12.04
N ASP A 796 17.73 -27.66 -13.24
CA ASP A 796 16.59 -27.90 -14.11
C ASP A 796 16.55 -29.32 -14.67
N TRP A 797 15.36 -29.91 -14.71
CA TRP A 797 15.11 -31.23 -15.28
C TRP A 797 14.84 -31.13 -16.77
N VAL A 798 15.51 -31.95 -17.57
CA VAL A 798 15.44 -31.91 -19.04
C VAL A 798 15.29 -33.28 -19.66
N ARG A 799 14.70 -33.34 -20.86
CA ARG A 799 14.65 -34.53 -21.72
C ARG A 799 14.97 -34.18 -23.18
N SER A 800 15.36 -35.17 -23.99
CA SER A 800 15.55 -34.94 -25.44
C SER A 800 14.26 -34.56 -26.14
N LYS A 801 14.35 -33.57 -27.05
CA LYS A 801 13.29 -33.30 -28.02
C LYS A 801 13.29 -34.36 -29.14
N PRO A 802 12.13 -34.94 -29.49
CA PRO A 802 12.03 -35.85 -30.65
C PRO A 802 11.99 -35.04 -31.95
N ILE A 803 13.14 -34.84 -32.60
CA ILE A 803 13.20 -34.13 -33.90
C ILE A 803 13.12 -35.15 -35.06
N LEU A 804 12.12 -35.01 -35.93
CA LEU A 804 12.05 -35.69 -37.22
C LEU A 804 12.93 -34.95 -38.24
N GLY A 805 14.03 -35.58 -38.68
CA GLY A 805 14.65 -35.26 -39.98
C GLY A 805 16.02 -34.57 -40.02
N VAL A 806 16.70 -34.30 -38.90
CA VAL A 806 18.09 -33.78 -38.92
C VAL A 806 18.96 -34.58 -37.94
N ARG A 807 20.20 -34.93 -38.34
CA ARG A 807 21.16 -35.67 -37.51
C ARG A 807 21.55 -34.83 -36.27
N PRO A 808 21.21 -35.27 -35.04
CA PRO A 808 21.63 -34.61 -33.81
C PRO A 808 23.12 -34.85 -33.53
N SER A 809 23.70 -34.00 -32.67
CA SER A 809 25.08 -34.14 -32.17
C SER A 809 25.32 -35.55 -31.57
N TYR A 810 26.50 -36.11 -31.83
CA TYR A 810 26.76 -37.56 -31.82
C TYR A 810 26.60 -38.30 -30.47
N ASP A 811 26.47 -37.60 -29.33
CA ASP A 811 26.60 -38.22 -28.01
C ASP A 811 25.28 -38.51 -27.27
N TRP A 812 24.22 -37.73 -27.48
CA TRP A 812 22.98 -37.85 -26.68
C TRP A 812 22.09 -39.05 -27.08
N ASN A 813 22.08 -39.45 -28.36
CA ASN A 813 21.24 -40.57 -28.84
C ASN A 813 21.63 -41.94 -28.26
N SER A 814 22.79 -42.06 -27.61
CA SER A 814 23.20 -43.28 -26.91
C SER A 814 22.43 -43.54 -25.60
N ILE A 815 21.58 -42.60 -25.18
CA ILE A 815 20.90 -42.56 -23.87
C ILE A 815 19.41 -42.96 -24.00
N GLY A 816 18.89 -43.22 -25.21
CA GLY A 816 17.51 -43.68 -25.43
C GLY A 816 16.46 -42.57 -25.31
N LYS A 817 15.34 -42.73 -26.02
CA LYS A 817 14.33 -41.67 -26.27
C LYS A 817 13.57 -41.14 -25.04
N GLU A 818 13.75 -41.74 -23.86
CA GLU A 818 12.90 -41.50 -22.68
C GLU A 818 13.69 -41.10 -21.42
N SER A 819 14.98 -40.77 -21.55
CA SER A 819 15.81 -40.50 -20.38
C SER A 819 15.71 -39.05 -19.89
N LEU A 820 15.53 -38.90 -18.58
CA LEU A 820 15.57 -37.63 -17.86
C LEU A 820 17.00 -37.31 -17.40
N ALA A 821 17.35 -36.02 -17.40
CA ALA A 821 18.62 -35.54 -16.89
C ALA A 821 18.47 -34.21 -16.16
N VAL A 822 19.45 -33.86 -15.34
CA VAL A 822 19.49 -32.61 -14.59
C VAL A 822 20.61 -31.72 -15.14
N VAL A 823 20.32 -30.45 -15.37
CA VAL A 823 21.32 -29.46 -15.80
C VAL A 823 22.31 -29.23 -14.67
N HIS A 824 23.57 -29.59 -14.90
CA HIS A 824 24.65 -29.48 -13.93
C HIS A 824 25.46 -28.19 -14.09
N SER A 825 25.69 -27.76 -15.32
CA SER A 825 26.29 -26.46 -15.62
C SER A 825 25.82 -25.92 -16.96
N VAL A 826 25.82 -24.60 -17.09
CA VAL A 826 25.38 -23.88 -18.29
C VAL A 826 26.62 -23.18 -18.84
N GLN A 827 27.03 -23.53 -20.05
CA GLN A 827 28.20 -22.92 -20.68
C GLN A 827 27.78 -21.71 -21.51
N GLU A 828 28.63 -20.67 -21.57
CA GLU A 828 28.38 -19.44 -22.33
C GLU A 828 28.14 -19.67 -23.84
N THR A 829 28.51 -20.84 -24.36
CA THR A 829 28.35 -21.22 -25.77
C THR A 829 26.98 -21.80 -26.12
N GLY A 830 26.03 -21.85 -25.18
CA GLY A 830 24.69 -22.45 -25.38
C GLY A 830 24.64 -23.97 -25.18
N TYR A 831 25.76 -24.59 -24.78
CA TYR A 831 25.82 -26.00 -24.38
C TYR A 831 25.59 -26.18 -22.88
N LEU A 832 24.85 -27.22 -22.52
CA LEU A 832 24.52 -27.62 -21.15
C LEU A 832 25.31 -28.87 -20.79
N GLU A 833 25.97 -28.89 -19.64
CA GLU A 833 26.43 -30.14 -19.04
C GLU A 833 25.26 -30.77 -18.27
N LEU A 834 24.81 -31.94 -18.72
CA LEU A 834 23.73 -32.70 -18.14
C LEU A 834 24.30 -33.84 -17.30
N ALA A 835 23.76 -34.01 -16.09
CA ALA A 835 23.99 -35.15 -15.23
C ALA A 835 22.84 -36.15 -15.36
N CYS A 836 23.17 -37.42 -15.62
CA CYS A 836 22.20 -38.49 -15.77
C CYS A 836 22.46 -39.57 -14.70
N CYS A 837 21.41 -40.02 -14.03
CA CYS A 837 21.48 -41.04 -12.97
C CYS A 837 22.15 -42.35 -13.44
N PHE A 838 21.88 -42.80 -14.68
CA PHE A 838 22.24 -44.15 -15.13
C PHE A 838 23.69 -44.33 -15.65
N ARG A 839 24.44 -43.26 -15.96
CA ARG A 839 25.83 -43.38 -16.44
C ARG A 839 26.74 -42.37 -15.74
N LYS A 840 27.86 -42.85 -15.19
CA LYS A 840 28.89 -41.99 -14.59
C LYS A 840 29.55 -41.12 -15.67
N GLY A 841 29.20 -39.84 -15.70
CA GLY A 841 29.79 -38.83 -16.59
C GLY A 841 28.87 -37.63 -16.77
N LYS A 842 29.44 -36.48 -17.13
CA LYS A 842 28.68 -35.30 -17.57
C LYS A 842 28.56 -35.31 -19.08
N TYR A 843 27.37 -35.02 -19.60
CA TYR A 843 27.08 -35.05 -21.03
C TYR A 843 26.81 -33.65 -21.54
N SER A 844 27.48 -33.22 -22.61
CA SER A 844 27.19 -31.93 -23.25
C SER A 844 26.03 -32.06 -24.23
N ALA A 845 24.98 -31.28 -24.06
CA ALA A 845 23.88 -31.15 -25.01
C ALA A 845 23.62 -29.67 -25.32
N HIS A 846 23.33 -29.34 -26.58
CA HIS A 846 22.95 -27.96 -26.91
C HIS A 846 21.53 -27.68 -26.39
N HIS A 847 21.26 -26.46 -25.91
CA HIS A 847 19.96 -26.09 -25.32
C HIS A 847 18.77 -26.31 -26.29
N THR A 848 19.02 -26.36 -27.60
CA THR A 848 17.99 -26.62 -28.62
C THR A 848 17.50 -28.06 -28.63
N ASP A 849 18.37 -29.00 -28.26
CA ASP A 849 18.17 -30.43 -28.40
C ASP A 849 17.39 -31.03 -27.21
N VAL A 850 17.21 -30.24 -26.16
CA VAL A 850 16.54 -30.62 -24.92
C VAL A 850 15.38 -29.69 -24.59
N GLU A 851 14.40 -30.21 -23.86
CA GLU A 851 13.28 -29.43 -23.31
C GLU A 851 13.19 -29.62 -21.80
N LYS A 852 12.78 -28.56 -21.10
CA LYS A 852 12.56 -28.55 -19.66
C LYS A 852 11.31 -29.36 -19.32
N VAL A 853 11.37 -30.17 -18.27
CA VAL A 853 10.25 -31.00 -17.79
C VAL A 853 10.04 -30.81 -16.28
N PRO A 854 8.83 -31.06 -15.76
CA PRO A 854 8.59 -31.03 -14.32
C PRO A 854 9.49 -32.03 -13.60
N GLY A 855 10.28 -31.55 -12.64
CA GLY A 855 11.11 -32.39 -11.78
C GLY A 855 10.30 -33.07 -10.67
N TYR A 856 10.82 -34.18 -10.17
CA TYR A 856 10.26 -34.86 -9.01
C TYR A 856 10.57 -34.11 -7.71
N ARG A 857 9.64 -34.10 -6.76
CA ARG A 857 9.75 -33.45 -5.45
C ARG A 857 9.68 -34.48 -4.33
N ILE A 858 10.36 -34.18 -3.22
CA ILE A 858 10.26 -34.97 -1.99
C ILE A 858 8.80 -34.95 -1.49
N GLY A 859 8.27 -36.11 -1.09
CA GLY A 859 6.89 -36.29 -0.65
C GLY A 859 5.89 -36.66 -1.75
N GLN A 860 6.31 -36.72 -3.02
CA GLN A 860 5.43 -37.14 -4.11
C GLN A 860 5.25 -38.66 -4.16
N HIS A 861 4.01 -39.08 -4.43
CA HIS A 861 3.65 -40.49 -4.64
C HIS A 861 3.94 -40.91 -6.08
N VAL A 862 4.56 -42.07 -6.23
CA VAL A 862 5.03 -42.61 -7.51
C VAL A 862 4.78 -44.11 -7.60
N ARG A 863 4.57 -44.59 -8.83
CA ARG A 863 4.54 -46.02 -9.17
C ARG A 863 5.43 -46.29 -10.38
N PHE A 864 5.74 -47.54 -10.65
CA PHE A 864 6.47 -47.87 -11.88
C PHE A 864 5.59 -47.64 -13.10
N ARG A 865 6.22 -47.13 -14.18
CA ARG A 865 5.52 -46.84 -15.43
C ARG A 865 4.90 -48.11 -16.04
N ALA A 866 3.67 -48.00 -16.53
CA ALA A 866 3.01 -49.10 -17.22
C ALA A 866 3.81 -49.57 -18.46
N GLY A 867 4.01 -50.89 -18.60
CA GLY A 867 4.75 -51.49 -19.71
C GLY A 867 6.27 -51.63 -19.50
N LEU A 868 6.78 -51.29 -18.31
CA LEU A 868 8.18 -51.53 -17.94
C LEU A 868 8.46 -53.03 -17.79
N VAL A 869 9.42 -53.57 -18.56
CA VAL A 869 9.84 -54.99 -18.44
C VAL A 869 10.77 -55.20 -17.23
N GLU A 870 11.75 -54.33 -17.07
CA GLU A 870 12.63 -54.28 -15.89
C GLU A 870 13.13 -52.83 -15.70
N PRO A 871 13.10 -52.27 -14.49
CA PRO A 871 13.67 -50.95 -14.21
C PRO A 871 15.19 -50.98 -14.37
N ARG A 872 15.76 -49.86 -14.78
CA ARG A 872 17.19 -49.72 -15.10
C ARG A 872 18.11 -50.08 -13.93
N TRP A 873 17.63 -49.90 -12.71
CA TRP A 873 18.36 -50.19 -11.47
C TRP A 873 17.97 -51.51 -10.78
N GLY A 874 17.20 -52.34 -11.50
CA GLY A 874 16.66 -53.61 -11.03
C GLY A 874 15.49 -53.42 -10.06
N TRP A 875 14.63 -54.44 -10.00
CA TRP A 875 13.43 -54.42 -9.16
C TRP A 875 13.73 -54.28 -7.67
N ARG A 876 14.86 -54.82 -7.17
CA ARG A 876 15.32 -54.72 -5.76
C ARG A 876 14.23 -55.01 -4.73
N GLY A 877 13.38 -56.00 -5.01
CA GLY A 877 12.25 -56.40 -4.17
C GLY A 877 10.91 -55.77 -4.57
N ALA A 878 10.92 -54.70 -5.36
CA ALA A 878 9.71 -54.09 -5.91
C ALA A 878 9.13 -54.86 -7.09
N THR A 879 7.83 -54.69 -7.29
CA THR A 879 7.05 -55.23 -8.40
C THR A 879 6.51 -54.08 -9.26
N LEU A 880 6.00 -54.38 -10.45
CA LEU A 880 5.42 -53.38 -11.36
C LEU A 880 4.28 -52.58 -10.71
N ASP A 881 3.55 -53.19 -9.78
CA ASP A 881 2.44 -52.56 -9.04
C ASP A 881 2.87 -51.89 -7.73
N SER A 882 4.18 -51.91 -7.41
CA SER A 882 4.68 -51.27 -6.20
C SER A 882 4.51 -49.75 -6.27
N LYS A 883 3.91 -49.20 -5.22
CA LYS A 883 3.69 -47.76 -5.02
C LYS A 883 4.57 -47.26 -3.90
N GLY A 884 5.06 -46.03 -4.01
CA GLY A 884 6.01 -45.49 -3.05
C GLY A 884 6.04 -43.98 -3.02
N VAL A 885 6.81 -43.44 -2.09
CA VAL A 885 6.98 -41.99 -1.90
C VAL A 885 8.44 -41.61 -2.11
N ILE A 886 8.66 -40.53 -2.86
CA ILE A 886 9.99 -39.97 -3.06
C ILE A 886 10.48 -39.33 -1.77
N THR A 887 11.64 -39.75 -1.29
CA THR A 887 12.25 -39.28 -0.04
C THR A 887 13.47 -38.41 -0.26
N ALA A 888 14.16 -38.56 -1.40
CA ALA A 888 15.27 -37.72 -1.78
C ALA A 888 15.44 -37.69 -3.31
N VAL A 889 15.96 -36.56 -3.80
CA VAL A 889 16.32 -36.34 -5.20
C VAL A 889 17.75 -35.79 -5.21
N ASN A 890 18.69 -36.51 -5.81
CA ASN A 890 20.10 -36.13 -5.83
C ASN A 890 20.43 -35.24 -7.04
N ALA A 891 21.55 -34.51 -6.94
CA ALA A 891 22.01 -33.56 -7.96
C ALA A 891 22.40 -34.21 -9.31
N ASP A 892 22.57 -35.53 -9.35
CA ASP A 892 22.78 -36.33 -10.55
C ASP A 892 21.49 -36.89 -11.16
N GLY A 893 20.33 -36.52 -10.59
CA GLY A 893 19.01 -36.99 -11.01
C GLY A 893 18.61 -38.35 -10.42
N GLU A 894 19.39 -38.96 -9.51
CA GLU A 894 18.99 -40.18 -8.80
C GLU A 894 17.82 -39.88 -7.84
N VAL A 895 16.73 -40.63 -7.98
CA VAL A 895 15.59 -40.55 -7.06
C VAL A 895 15.62 -41.72 -6.07
N ARG A 896 15.32 -41.40 -4.80
CA ARG A 896 15.17 -42.39 -3.74
C ARG A 896 13.71 -42.51 -3.35
N VAL A 897 13.15 -43.70 -3.52
CA VAL A 897 11.74 -44.00 -3.27
C VAL A 897 11.65 -45.04 -2.17
N VAL A 898 10.79 -44.79 -1.19
CA VAL A 898 10.36 -45.83 -0.26
C VAL A 898 9.10 -46.44 -0.85
N PHE A 899 9.21 -47.67 -1.35
CA PHE A 899 8.05 -48.46 -1.76
C PHE A 899 7.41 -49.09 -0.54
N PHE A 900 6.07 -49.03 -0.45
CA PHE A 900 5.32 -49.63 0.64
C PHE A 900 5.55 -51.15 0.66
N GLY A 901 5.73 -51.72 1.86
CA GLY A 901 5.99 -53.16 2.05
C GLY A 901 7.43 -53.63 1.85
N LEU A 902 8.37 -52.76 1.45
CA LEU A 902 9.77 -53.14 1.22
C LEU A 902 10.74 -52.54 2.27
N PRO A 903 11.56 -53.37 2.93
CA PRO A 903 12.58 -52.89 3.84
C PRO A 903 13.76 -52.32 3.04
N GLY A 904 13.73 -51.01 2.79
CA GLY A 904 14.86 -50.28 2.20
C GLY A 904 14.44 -49.16 1.24
N LEU A 905 15.40 -48.29 0.91
CA LEU A 905 15.22 -47.24 -0.09
C LEU A 905 15.53 -47.80 -1.47
N TRP A 906 14.52 -47.83 -2.35
CA TRP A 906 14.74 -48.08 -3.76
C TRP A 906 15.42 -46.86 -4.37
N ARG A 907 16.44 -47.12 -5.18
CA ARG A 907 17.27 -46.10 -5.83
C ARG A 907 17.21 -46.38 -7.31
N GLY A 908 16.87 -45.39 -8.12
CA GLY A 908 16.88 -45.61 -9.54
C GLY A 908 16.62 -44.38 -10.39
N ASP A 909 16.35 -44.67 -11.66
CA ASP A 909 16.14 -43.66 -12.68
C ASP A 909 14.69 -43.16 -12.60
N PRO A 910 14.46 -41.86 -12.44
CA PRO A 910 13.12 -41.28 -12.44
C PRO A 910 12.33 -41.58 -13.73
N ALA A 911 13.01 -41.86 -14.86
CA ALA A 911 12.35 -42.25 -16.10
C ALA A 911 11.58 -43.59 -16.00
N ASP A 912 11.85 -44.41 -14.98
CA ASP A 912 11.15 -45.68 -14.72
C ASP A 912 9.86 -45.49 -13.90
N LEU A 913 9.61 -44.28 -13.39
CA LEU A 913 8.51 -43.95 -12.49
C LEU A 913 7.48 -43.03 -13.16
N GLU A 914 6.22 -43.16 -12.78
CA GLU A 914 5.15 -42.22 -13.11
C GLU A 914 4.53 -41.67 -11.82
N MET A 915 4.11 -40.39 -11.85
CA MET A 915 3.46 -39.75 -10.71
C MET A 915 2.07 -40.35 -10.50
N GLU A 916 1.73 -40.67 -9.25
CA GLU A 916 0.42 -41.18 -8.89
C GLU A 916 -0.41 -40.08 -8.23
N GLU A 917 -1.55 -39.74 -8.84
CA GLU A 917 -2.49 -38.76 -8.30
C GLU A 917 -3.38 -39.43 -7.23
N MET A 918 -3.14 -39.12 -5.95
CA MET A 918 -4.05 -39.49 -4.85
C MET A 918 -5.15 -38.44 -4.67
N PHE A 919 -6.30 -38.86 -4.12
CA PHE A 919 -7.35 -37.95 -3.64
C PHE A 919 -7.02 -37.53 -2.20
N ASP A 920 -7.09 -36.23 -1.93
CA ASP A 920 -6.85 -35.67 -0.61
C ASP A 920 -8.17 -35.53 0.19
N VAL A 921 -8.06 -35.53 1.52
CA VAL A 921 -9.22 -35.27 2.38
C VAL A 921 -9.75 -33.86 2.10
N GLY A 922 -11.03 -33.76 1.75
CA GLY A 922 -11.68 -32.53 1.31
C GLY A 922 -11.87 -32.42 -0.20
N ASP A 923 -11.30 -33.33 -0.99
CA ASP A 923 -11.57 -33.41 -2.44
C ASP A 923 -13.02 -33.82 -2.71
N TRP A 924 -13.61 -33.21 -3.73
CA TRP A 924 -14.94 -33.55 -4.21
C TRP A 924 -14.82 -34.64 -5.26
N VAL A 925 -15.62 -35.69 -5.12
CA VAL A 925 -15.56 -36.87 -5.97
C VAL A 925 -16.96 -37.28 -6.43
N MET A 926 -17.04 -37.80 -7.65
CA MET A 926 -18.25 -38.40 -8.21
C MET A 926 -18.06 -39.92 -8.36
N LEU A 927 -19.12 -40.67 -8.09
CA LEU A 927 -19.15 -42.11 -8.31
C LEU A 927 -19.28 -42.41 -9.81
N LYS A 928 -18.31 -43.12 -10.40
CA LYS A 928 -18.31 -43.46 -11.84
C LYS A 928 -19.46 -44.39 -12.23
N GLU A 929 -19.84 -44.37 -13.50
CA GLU A 929 -20.88 -45.25 -14.09
C GLU A 929 -20.61 -46.76 -13.88
N THR A 930 -19.36 -47.16 -13.69
CA THR A 930 -18.94 -48.55 -13.49
C THR A 930 -19.08 -49.04 -12.04
N ALA A 931 -19.46 -48.18 -11.09
CA ALA A 931 -19.57 -48.51 -9.68
C ALA A 931 -20.95 -49.09 -9.33
N ASN A 932 -21.00 -50.10 -8.45
CA ASN A 932 -22.26 -50.63 -7.94
C ASN A 932 -22.97 -49.61 -7.04
N SER A 933 -24.29 -49.52 -7.16
CA SER A 933 -25.11 -48.70 -6.27
C SER A 933 -24.97 -49.17 -4.82
N TRP A 934 -24.78 -48.23 -3.90
CA TRP A 934 -24.69 -48.47 -2.46
C TRP A 934 -25.78 -47.69 -1.74
N LYS A 935 -26.74 -48.39 -1.12
CA LYS A 935 -27.94 -47.77 -0.49
C LYS A 935 -28.68 -46.83 -1.46
N SER A 936 -28.88 -45.56 -1.10
CA SER A 936 -29.53 -44.54 -1.93
C SER A 936 -28.58 -43.85 -2.93
N ILE A 937 -27.30 -44.24 -2.94
CA ILE A 937 -26.24 -43.64 -3.76
C ILE A 937 -26.04 -44.51 -5.00
N GLY A 938 -26.29 -43.91 -6.17
CA GLY A 938 -26.10 -44.52 -7.47
C GLY A 938 -24.91 -43.90 -8.21
N PRO A 939 -24.57 -44.43 -9.39
CA PRO A 939 -23.61 -43.78 -10.27
C PRO A 939 -24.01 -42.33 -10.58
N GLY A 940 -23.05 -41.41 -10.57
CA GLY A 940 -23.27 -39.97 -10.73
C GLY A 940 -23.52 -39.19 -9.42
N SER A 941 -23.61 -39.87 -8.27
CA SER A 941 -23.67 -39.19 -6.97
C SER A 941 -22.35 -38.50 -6.64
N VAL A 942 -22.43 -37.33 -5.99
CA VAL A 942 -21.27 -36.50 -5.62
C VAL A 942 -21.11 -36.48 -4.11
N GLY A 943 -19.88 -36.67 -3.65
CA GLY A 943 -19.52 -36.68 -2.22
C GLY A 943 -18.15 -36.06 -1.98
N VAL A 944 -17.78 -35.96 -0.71
CA VAL A 944 -16.51 -35.37 -0.26
C VAL A 944 -15.64 -36.43 0.39
N VAL A 945 -14.37 -36.51 0.01
CA VAL A 945 -13.39 -37.44 0.60
C VAL A 945 -13.14 -37.05 2.05
N GLN A 946 -13.45 -37.92 2.98
CA GLN A 946 -13.28 -37.70 4.43
C GLN A 946 -12.08 -38.46 5.00
N GLY A 947 -11.54 -39.41 4.25
CA GLY A 947 -10.38 -40.19 4.65
C GLY A 947 -9.92 -41.15 3.56
N VAL A 948 -8.73 -41.70 3.78
CA VAL A 948 -8.12 -42.71 2.91
C VAL A 948 -7.83 -43.95 3.77
N GLY A 949 -8.15 -45.15 3.27
CA GLY A 949 -8.07 -46.42 4.00
C GLY A 949 -6.67 -46.99 4.08
N TYR A 950 -6.19 -47.27 5.29
CA TYR A 950 -4.91 -47.94 5.51
C TYR A 950 -5.12 -49.23 6.32
N GLU A 951 -4.47 -50.31 5.90
CA GLU A 951 -4.26 -51.50 6.74
C GLU A 951 -2.83 -51.44 7.29
N GLY A 952 -2.70 -51.11 8.58
CA GLY A 952 -1.40 -50.81 9.18
C GLY A 952 -0.79 -49.52 8.61
N ASN A 953 0.37 -49.62 7.97
CA ASN A 953 1.03 -48.51 7.26
C ASN A 953 0.84 -48.60 5.72
N GLU A 954 0.02 -49.53 5.23
CA GLU A 954 -0.18 -49.76 3.80
C GLU A 954 -1.55 -49.22 3.36
N TRP A 955 -1.56 -48.43 2.27
CA TRP A 955 -2.79 -47.94 1.69
C TRP A 955 -3.54 -49.10 1.02
N ASN A 956 -4.77 -49.39 1.47
CA ASN A 956 -5.54 -50.54 0.99
C ASN A 956 -6.39 -50.24 -0.26
N GLY A 957 -6.18 -49.08 -0.89
CA GLY A 957 -6.91 -48.64 -2.09
C GLY A 957 -8.31 -48.11 -1.81
N ASN A 958 -8.81 -48.21 -0.58
CA ASN A 958 -10.13 -47.72 -0.21
C ASN A 958 -10.10 -46.22 0.12
N ILE A 959 -11.18 -45.54 -0.25
CA ILE A 959 -11.42 -44.14 0.07
C ILE A 959 -12.73 -44.05 0.85
N PHE A 960 -12.71 -43.26 1.92
CA PHE A 960 -13.89 -42.93 2.71
C PHE A 960 -14.49 -41.64 2.15
N VAL A 961 -15.70 -41.74 1.61
CA VAL A 961 -16.41 -40.59 1.02
C VAL A 961 -17.72 -40.36 1.79
N GLY A 962 -17.92 -39.14 2.26
CA GLY A 962 -19.21 -38.69 2.78
C GLY A 962 -20.11 -38.24 1.63
N PHE A 963 -21.29 -38.83 1.51
CA PHE A 963 -22.29 -38.45 0.51
C PHE A 963 -23.50 -37.82 1.21
N SER A 964 -24.09 -36.82 0.56
CA SER A 964 -25.13 -36.01 1.19
C SER A 964 -26.39 -36.83 1.49
N GLY A 965 -26.84 -36.78 2.75
CA GLY A 965 -28.07 -37.44 3.22
C GLY A 965 -27.92 -38.88 3.74
N GLU A 966 -26.72 -39.45 3.75
CA GLU A 966 -26.42 -40.75 4.36
C GLU A 966 -25.62 -40.59 5.67
N GLN A 967 -25.96 -41.36 6.70
CA GLN A 967 -25.28 -41.26 8.00
C GLN A 967 -23.95 -42.05 8.04
N GLU A 968 -23.76 -42.99 7.13
CA GLU A 968 -22.56 -43.82 7.05
C GLU A 968 -21.69 -43.39 5.86
N GLN A 969 -20.37 -43.45 6.04
CA GLN A 969 -19.41 -43.15 4.98
C GLN A 969 -19.40 -44.28 3.96
N TRP A 970 -19.39 -43.92 2.67
CA TRP A 970 -19.14 -44.87 1.61
C TRP A 970 -17.67 -45.29 1.65
N VAL A 971 -17.42 -46.60 1.59
CA VAL A 971 -16.09 -47.19 1.51
C VAL A 971 -15.99 -47.96 0.22
N GLY A 972 -15.04 -47.57 -0.63
CA GLY A 972 -14.78 -48.31 -1.84
C GLY A 972 -13.48 -47.89 -2.51
N HIS A 973 -13.09 -48.65 -3.52
CA HIS A 973 -11.79 -48.49 -4.17
C HIS A 973 -11.73 -47.19 -4.97
N ALA A 974 -10.58 -46.51 -4.93
CA ALA A 974 -10.34 -45.22 -5.62
C ALA A 974 -10.68 -45.25 -7.12
N SER A 975 -10.55 -46.41 -7.77
CA SER A 975 -10.91 -46.61 -9.19
C SER A 975 -12.36 -46.28 -9.52
N ASN A 976 -13.26 -46.42 -8.54
CA ASN A 976 -14.71 -46.20 -8.69
C ASN A 976 -15.09 -44.72 -8.59
N LEU A 977 -14.12 -43.84 -8.32
CA LEU A 977 -14.31 -42.41 -8.14
C LEU A 977 -13.61 -41.61 -9.24
N GLU A 978 -14.18 -40.46 -9.57
CA GLU A 978 -13.57 -39.41 -10.39
C GLU A 978 -13.64 -38.06 -9.66
N ARG A 979 -12.72 -37.12 -9.95
CA ARG A 979 -12.74 -35.79 -9.33
C ARG A 979 -13.94 -34.98 -9.85
N PHE A 980 -14.63 -34.30 -8.95
CA PHE A 980 -15.74 -33.39 -9.25
C PHE A 980 -15.33 -31.95 -8.96
N ASN A 981 -15.78 -31.01 -9.79
CA ASN A 981 -15.52 -29.59 -9.57
C ASN A 981 -16.22 -29.11 -8.30
N LYS A 982 -15.42 -28.64 -7.34
CA LYS A 982 -15.92 -28.17 -6.05
C LYS A 982 -16.87 -26.98 -6.22
N LEU A 983 -18.05 -27.08 -5.61
CA LEU A 983 -18.99 -25.96 -5.47
C LEU A 983 -18.55 -25.08 -4.30
N VAL A 984 -18.71 -23.76 -4.43
CA VAL A 984 -18.29 -22.79 -3.41
C VAL A 984 -19.47 -21.95 -2.91
N ILE A 985 -19.37 -21.51 -1.67
CA ILE A 985 -20.33 -20.61 -1.03
C ILE A 985 -20.40 -19.29 -1.83
N GLY A 986 -21.61 -18.78 -2.05
CA GLY A 986 -21.89 -17.59 -2.85
C GLY A 986 -22.30 -17.88 -4.30
N GLN A 987 -22.10 -19.10 -4.81
CA GLN A 987 -22.54 -19.46 -6.17
C GLN A 987 -24.08 -19.55 -6.27
N GLN A 988 -24.63 -19.10 -7.39
CA GLN A 988 -26.03 -19.31 -7.75
C GLN A 988 -26.23 -20.70 -8.35
N VAL A 989 -27.25 -21.40 -7.86
CA VAL A 989 -27.60 -22.76 -8.28
C VAL A 989 -29.09 -22.91 -8.53
N ARG A 990 -29.44 -23.81 -9.46
CA ARG A 990 -30.83 -24.27 -9.68
C ARG A 990 -30.89 -25.80 -9.72
N VAL A 991 -32.05 -26.37 -9.44
CA VAL A 991 -32.29 -27.81 -9.61
C VAL A 991 -32.34 -28.18 -11.09
N LYS A 992 -31.51 -29.14 -11.51
CA LYS A 992 -31.48 -29.72 -12.87
C LYS A 992 -32.89 -30.01 -13.38
N ASN A 993 -33.20 -29.65 -14.62
CA ASN A 993 -34.52 -29.91 -15.22
C ASN A 993 -34.85 -31.41 -15.36
N THR A 994 -33.84 -32.27 -15.28
CA THR A 994 -33.98 -33.74 -15.32
C THR A 994 -34.43 -34.34 -13.98
N VAL A 995 -34.32 -33.61 -12.87
CA VAL A 995 -34.60 -34.09 -11.50
C VAL A 995 -36.07 -33.88 -11.13
N LYS A 996 -36.93 -34.89 -11.34
CA LYS A 996 -38.38 -34.77 -11.06
C LYS A 996 -38.71 -34.41 -9.61
N GLN A 997 -37.90 -34.89 -8.65
CA GLN A 997 -38.06 -34.61 -7.23
C GLN A 997 -36.68 -34.61 -6.56
N PRO A 998 -36.23 -33.48 -5.97
CA PRO A 998 -34.94 -33.41 -5.32
C PRO A 998 -34.93 -34.22 -4.01
N ARG A 999 -33.78 -34.80 -3.68
CA ARG A 999 -33.58 -35.71 -2.55
C ARG A 999 -34.06 -35.16 -1.21
N PHE A 1000 -33.86 -33.86 -0.96
CA PHE A 1000 -34.27 -33.18 0.28
C PHE A 1000 -35.61 -32.44 0.17
N GLY A 1001 -36.34 -32.63 -0.92
CA GLY A 1001 -37.65 -32.04 -1.15
C GLY A 1001 -37.62 -30.58 -1.62
N TRP A 1002 -38.71 -30.16 -2.26
CA TRP A 1002 -38.83 -28.85 -2.90
C TRP A 1002 -38.88 -27.68 -1.91
N SER A 1003 -39.30 -27.89 -0.66
CA SER A 1003 -39.37 -26.84 0.38
C SER A 1003 -40.11 -25.55 -0.03
N GLY A 1004 -41.05 -25.63 -0.99
CA GLY A 1004 -41.78 -24.50 -1.55
C GLY A 1004 -41.22 -23.93 -2.86
N HIS A 1005 -40.11 -24.49 -3.36
CA HIS A 1005 -39.43 -24.11 -4.60
C HIS A 1005 -39.82 -25.02 -5.77
N ASN A 1006 -39.43 -24.63 -6.98
CA ASN A 1006 -39.63 -25.37 -8.22
C ASN A 1006 -38.36 -25.31 -9.07
N HIS A 1007 -38.34 -25.99 -10.23
CA HIS A 1007 -37.19 -25.94 -11.16
C HIS A 1007 -36.81 -24.53 -11.62
N SER A 1008 -37.74 -23.57 -11.58
CA SER A 1008 -37.46 -22.18 -11.94
C SER A 1008 -36.81 -21.36 -10.82
N SER A 1009 -36.77 -21.88 -9.58
CA SER A 1009 -36.20 -21.20 -8.42
C SER A 1009 -34.68 -21.21 -8.45
N ILE A 1010 -34.08 -20.03 -8.29
CA ILE A 1010 -32.63 -19.82 -8.20
C ILE A 1010 -32.30 -19.42 -6.76
N GLY A 1011 -31.24 -20.00 -6.20
CA GLY A 1011 -30.77 -19.63 -4.87
C GLY A 1011 -29.26 -19.64 -4.76
N TYR A 1012 -28.75 -19.04 -3.69
CA TYR A 1012 -27.32 -18.91 -3.39
C TYR A 1012 -26.89 -19.97 -2.39
N ILE A 1013 -25.77 -20.62 -2.65
CA ILE A 1013 -25.15 -21.52 -1.67
C ILE A 1013 -24.66 -20.68 -0.48
N THR A 1014 -25.23 -20.91 0.70
CA THR A 1014 -24.87 -20.20 1.95
C THR A 1014 -23.89 -20.97 2.82
N SER A 1015 -23.98 -22.29 2.79
CA SER A 1015 -23.08 -23.20 3.49
C SER A 1015 -23.09 -24.56 2.83
N ILE A 1016 -22.00 -25.29 3.01
CA ILE A 1016 -21.83 -26.66 2.53
C ILE A 1016 -21.43 -27.52 3.74
N ASP A 1017 -22.23 -28.53 4.03
CA ASP A 1017 -21.96 -29.44 5.15
C ASP A 1017 -20.82 -30.42 4.80
N ALA A 1018 -20.25 -31.11 5.79
CA ALA A 1018 -19.06 -31.97 5.60
C ALA A 1018 -19.29 -33.21 4.70
N ASP A 1019 -20.55 -33.58 4.45
CA ASP A 1019 -21.01 -34.61 3.52
C ASP A 1019 -21.30 -34.06 2.11
N GLY A 1020 -21.01 -32.77 1.87
CA GLY A 1020 -21.27 -32.07 0.62
C GLY A 1020 -22.67 -31.48 0.50
N ARG A 1021 -23.56 -31.62 1.50
CA ARG A 1021 -24.94 -31.10 1.42
C ARG A 1021 -24.95 -29.58 1.27
N LEU A 1022 -25.67 -29.08 0.26
CA LEU A 1022 -25.75 -27.64 -0.01
C LEU A 1022 -26.94 -27.02 0.72
N ARG A 1023 -26.71 -25.92 1.45
CA ARG A 1023 -27.78 -25.08 2.00
C ARG A 1023 -27.94 -23.83 1.18
N ILE A 1024 -29.15 -23.62 0.68
CA ILE A 1024 -29.47 -22.61 -0.31
C ILE A 1024 -30.40 -21.57 0.29
N TYR A 1025 -30.04 -20.31 0.10
CA TYR A 1025 -30.89 -19.17 0.39
C TYR A 1025 -31.55 -18.68 -0.88
N THR A 1026 -32.85 -18.42 -0.81
CA THR A 1026 -33.60 -17.77 -1.89
C THR A 1026 -34.26 -16.49 -1.36
N PRO A 1027 -34.34 -15.40 -2.14
CA PRO A 1027 -34.99 -14.16 -1.72
C PRO A 1027 -36.51 -14.29 -1.47
N ALA A 1028 -37.13 -15.39 -1.92
CA ALA A 1028 -38.59 -15.53 -1.99
C ALA A 1028 -39.23 -16.39 -0.87
N GLY A 1029 -38.48 -16.89 0.12
CA GLY A 1029 -39.08 -17.74 1.16
C GLY A 1029 -38.25 -17.97 2.43
N SER A 1030 -38.92 -17.98 3.59
CA SER A 1030 -38.34 -18.00 4.94
C SER A 1030 -37.96 -19.40 5.50
N LYS A 1031 -37.57 -20.36 4.64
CA LYS A 1031 -37.12 -21.70 5.09
C LYS A 1031 -35.81 -22.09 4.40
N ALA A 1032 -34.90 -22.72 5.16
CA ALA A 1032 -33.63 -23.23 4.64
C ALA A 1032 -33.88 -24.34 3.61
N TRP A 1033 -33.53 -24.09 2.34
CA TRP A 1033 -33.65 -25.08 1.28
C TRP A 1033 -32.35 -25.87 1.16
N ALA A 1034 -32.40 -27.20 1.29
CA ALA A 1034 -31.22 -28.05 1.14
C ALA A 1034 -31.29 -28.82 -0.19
N LEU A 1035 -30.15 -28.96 -0.89
CA LEU A 1035 -30.04 -29.73 -2.13
C LEU A 1035 -28.80 -30.64 -2.12
N ASP A 1036 -28.87 -31.73 -2.88
CA ASP A 1036 -27.74 -32.62 -3.14
C ASP A 1036 -26.89 -32.02 -4.29
N PRO A 1037 -25.54 -32.01 -4.18
CA PRO A 1037 -24.70 -31.49 -5.25
C PRO A 1037 -24.87 -32.11 -6.63
N SER A 1038 -25.30 -33.37 -6.71
CA SER A 1038 -25.54 -34.08 -7.98
C SER A 1038 -26.80 -33.57 -8.70
N GLU A 1039 -27.71 -32.92 -7.98
CA GLU A 1039 -29.02 -32.46 -8.46
C GLU A 1039 -29.01 -30.99 -8.93
N VAL A 1040 -27.91 -30.26 -8.71
CA VAL A 1040 -27.82 -28.83 -9.01
C VAL A 1040 -27.00 -28.55 -10.26
N ASP A 1041 -27.45 -27.55 -11.02
CA ASP A 1041 -26.66 -26.87 -12.05
C ASP A 1041 -26.25 -25.50 -11.53
N LEU A 1042 -25.00 -25.11 -11.83
CA LEU A 1042 -24.55 -23.74 -11.65
C LEU A 1042 -25.30 -22.84 -12.65
N VAL A 1043 -25.95 -21.80 -12.13
CA VAL A 1043 -26.53 -20.77 -12.99
C VAL A 1043 -25.39 -19.85 -13.40
N GLN A 1044 -24.80 -20.12 -14.56
CA GLN A 1044 -24.01 -19.11 -15.25
C GLN A 1044 -25.00 -18.11 -15.85
N GLU A 1045 -25.21 -16.97 -15.19
CA GLU A 1045 -25.79 -15.84 -15.90
C GLU A 1045 -24.77 -15.41 -16.96
N GLU A 1046 -25.16 -15.45 -18.24
CA GLU A 1046 -24.40 -14.75 -19.28
C GLU A 1046 -24.44 -13.26 -18.90
N GLU A 1047 -23.34 -12.75 -18.35
CA GLU A 1047 -23.21 -11.34 -18.05
C GLU A 1047 -23.44 -10.56 -19.35
N LEU A 1048 -24.51 -9.75 -19.35
CA LEU A 1048 -24.79 -8.85 -20.44
C LEU A 1048 -23.64 -7.85 -20.52
N CYS A 1049 -23.05 -7.72 -21.69
CA CYS A 1049 -21.97 -6.79 -21.96
C CYS A 1049 -22.50 -5.57 -22.73
N ILE A 1050 -21.78 -4.46 -22.66
CA ILE A 1050 -22.05 -3.30 -23.53
C ILE A 1050 -21.88 -3.74 -24.98
N GLY A 1051 -22.87 -3.45 -25.83
CA GLY A 1051 -22.95 -3.88 -27.23
C GLY A 1051 -23.83 -5.11 -27.45
N ASP A 1052 -24.27 -5.79 -26.39
CA ASP A 1052 -25.16 -6.94 -26.53
C ASP A 1052 -26.57 -6.52 -26.95
N TRP A 1053 -27.16 -7.33 -27.83
CA TRP A 1053 -28.55 -7.19 -28.24
C TRP A 1053 -29.44 -7.86 -27.20
N VAL A 1054 -30.49 -7.17 -26.78
CA VAL A 1054 -31.37 -7.63 -25.69
C VAL A 1054 -32.83 -7.43 -26.02
N ARG A 1055 -33.69 -8.27 -25.42
CA ARG A 1055 -35.14 -8.07 -25.34
C ARG A 1055 -35.64 -8.35 -23.93
N VAL A 1056 -36.82 -7.85 -23.62
CA VAL A 1056 -37.46 -8.09 -22.33
C VAL A 1056 -37.89 -9.56 -22.23
N LYS A 1057 -37.50 -10.24 -21.15
CA LYS A 1057 -37.89 -11.64 -20.90
C LYS A 1057 -39.41 -11.77 -20.87
N ALA A 1058 -39.94 -12.81 -21.51
CA ALA A 1058 -41.38 -13.09 -21.53
C ALA A 1058 -41.96 -13.42 -20.14
N THR A 1059 -41.11 -13.78 -19.18
CA THR A 1059 -41.50 -14.12 -17.79
C THR A 1059 -41.70 -12.90 -16.89
N VAL A 1060 -41.28 -11.70 -17.32
CA VAL A 1060 -41.40 -10.47 -16.52
C VAL A 1060 -42.79 -9.89 -16.75
N SER A 1061 -43.69 -10.01 -15.76
CA SER A 1061 -45.04 -9.45 -15.85
C SER A 1061 -45.14 -8.04 -15.25
N THR A 1062 -44.29 -7.72 -14.28
CA THR A 1062 -44.22 -6.42 -13.60
C THR A 1062 -42.77 -5.92 -13.63
N PRO A 1063 -42.47 -4.89 -14.43
CA PRO A 1063 -41.10 -4.39 -14.55
C PRO A 1063 -40.74 -3.40 -13.43
N SER A 1064 -39.47 -3.36 -13.09
CA SER A 1064 -38.89 -2.43 -12.11
C SER A 1064 -39.00 -0.97 -12.58
N HIS A 1065 -38.98 -0.73 -13.90
CA HIS A 1065 -39.19 0.56 -14.53
C HIS A 1065 -40.32 0.46 -15.58
N GLN A 1066 -41.21 1.46 -15.67
CA GLN A 1066 -42.36 1.42 -16.58
C GLN A 1066 -41.91 1.25 -18.04
N TRP A 1067 -42.54 0.30 -18.76
CA TRP A 1067 -42.16 -0.05 -20.14
C TRP A 1067 -42.35 1.06 -21.18
N GLY A 1068 -43.10 2.12 -20.89
CA GLY A 1068 -43.36 3.18 -21.88
C GLY A 1068 -43.83 2.60 -23.22
N ASP A 1069 -43.12 2.91 -24.30
CA ASP A 1069 -43.39 2.42 -25.67
C ASP A 1069 -42.73 1.07 -26.02
N VAL A 1070 -41.94 0.50 -25.10
CA VAL A 1070 -41.21 -0.78 -25.23
C VAL A 1070 -42.17 -1.94 -24.95
N ARG A 1071 -42.13 -2.98 -25.80
CA ARG A 1071 -42.90 -4.22 -25.61
C ARG A 1071 -41.95 -5.41 -25.51
N HIS A 1072 -42.45 -6.58 -25.08
CA HIS A 1072 -41.65 -7.82 -25.04
C HIS A 1072 -40.97 -8.20 -26.36
N LEU A 1073 -41.50 -7.72 -27.49
CA LEU A 1073 -40.97 -7.99 -28.82
C LEU A 1073 -39.94 -6.94 -29.30
N SER A 1074 -39.75 -5.85 -28.55
CA SER A 1074 -38.79 -4.79 -28.88
C SER A 1074 -37.36 -5.29 -28.67
N LEU A 1075 -36.50 -5.03 -29.65
CA LEU A 1075 -35.07 -5.36 -29.60
C LEU A 1075 -34.27 -4.08 -29.42
N GLY A 1076 -33.33 -4.09 -28.47
CA GLY A 1076 -32.45 -2.96 -28.18
C GLY A 1076 -31.01 -3.40 -27.96
N VAL A 1077 -30.10 -2.44 -27.91
CA VAL A 1077 -28.65 -2.69 -27.72
C VAL A 1077 -28.21 -2.06 -26.41
N VAL A 1078 -27.50 -2.83 -25.57
CA VAL A 1078 -26.99 -2.35 -24.28
C VAL A 1078 -25.87 -1.33 -24.51
N HIS A 1079 -26.03 -0.13 -23.97
CA HIS A 1079 -25.08 0.98 -24.17
C HIS A 1079 -24.26 1.30 -22.91
N ARG A 1080 -24.82 1.04 -21.72
CA ARG A 1080 -24.16 1.27 -20.42
C ARG A 1080 -24.71 0.28 -19.39
N ILE A 1081 -23.87 -0.15 -18.45
CA ILE A 1081 -24.22 -1.04 -17.34
C ILE A 1081 -23.60 -0.49 -16.07
N GLU A 1082 -24.41 -0.22 -15.03
CA GLU A 1082 -23.97 0.22 -13.70
C GLU A 1082 -24.89 -0.37 -12.63
N ASP A 1083 -24.33 -0.99 -11.59
CA ASP A 1083 -25.08 -1.53 -10.43
C ASP A 1083 -26.33 -2.34 -10.79
N SER A 1084 -26.18 -3.27 -11.74
CA SER A 1084 -27.26 -4.12 -12.28
C SER A 1084 -28.38 -3.36 -13.01
N ASN A 1085 -28.19 -2.07 -13.29
CA ASN A 1085 -29.01 -1.29 -14.22
C ASN A 1085 -28.38 -1.29 -15.62
N LEU A 1086 -29.21 -1.47 -16.64
CA LEU A 1086 -28.87 -1.40 -18.05
C LEU A 1086 -29.51 -0.15 -18.67
N TRP A 1087 -28.75 0.56 -19.49
CA TRP A 1087 -29.26 1.57 -20.40
C TRP A 1087 -29.27 0.99 -21.81
N VAL A 1088 -30.47 0.68 -22.31
CA VAL A 1088 -30.68 0.03 -23.60
C VAL A 1088 -31.13 1.05 -24.63
N ALA A 1089 -30.43 1.11 -25.75
CA ALA A 1089 -30.83 1.90 -26.91
C ALA A 1089 -31.84 1.12 -27.74
N PHE A 1090 -33.07 1.65 -27.86
CA PHE A 1090 -34.06 1.16 -28.82
C PHE A 1090 -34.07 2.06 -30.06
N CYS A 1091 -34.13 1.48 -31.24
CA CYS A 1091 -34.03 2.21 -32.51
C CYS A 1091 -35.12 3.30 -32.70
N PHE A 1092 -36.26 3.17 -32.01
CA PHE A 1092 -37.40 4.08 -32.08
C PHE A 1092 -37.43 5.12 -30.94
N MET A 1093 -36.46 5.11 -30.03
CA MET A 1093 -36.37 6.07 -28.91
C MET A 1093 -35.15 6.97 -29.08
N GLU A 1094 -35.31 8.26 -28.75
CA GLU A 1094 -34.19 9.23 -28.76
C GLU A 1094 -33.35 9.18 -27.47
N ARG A 1095 -33.86 8.55 -26.42
CA ARG A 1095 -33.19 8.41 -25.11
C ARG A 1095 -32.98 6.94 -24.77
N LEU A 1096 -31.90 6.65 -24.04
CA LEU A 1096 -31.62 5.31 -23.52
C LEU A 1096 -32.69 4.90 -22.50
N TRP A 1097 -33.21 3.68 -22.62
CA TRP A 1097 -34.20 3.14 -21.72
C TRP A 1097 -33.52 2.44 -20.53
N LEU A 1098 -33.94 2.77 -19.31
CA LEU A 1098 -33.37 2.23 -18.08
C LEU A 1098 -34.14 0.97 -17.64
N CYS A 1099 -33.42 -0.12 -17.41
CA CYS A 1099 -34.00 -1.38 -16.92
C CYS A 1099 -33.02 -2.19 -16.07
N LYS A 1100 -33.52 -3.22 -15.38
CA LYS A 1100 -32.65 -4.11 -14.60
C LYS A 1100 -32.11 -5.24 -15.46
N ALA A 1101 -30.85 -5.63 -15.22
CA ALA A 1101 -30.17 -6.66 -16.01
C ALA A 1101 -30.90 -8.01 -16.00
N PHE A 1102 -31.49 -8.40 -14.87
CA PHE A 1102 -32.22 -9.66 -14.75
C PHE A 1102 -33.54 -9.70 -15.56
N GLU A 1103 -34.09 -8.54 -15.95
CA GLU A 1103 -35.34 -8.44 -16.72
C GLU A 1103 -35.11 -8.63 -18.24
N MET A 1104 -33.86 -8.54 -18.67
CA MET A 1104 -33.44 -8.65 -20.06
C MET A 1104 -32.86 -10.03 -20.35
N GLU A 1105 -33.08 -10.51 -21.57
CA GLU A 1105 -32.36 -11.65 -22.13
C GLU A 1105 -31.58 -11.24 -23.36
N LYS A 1106 -30.39 -11.84 -23.51
CA LYS A 1106 -29.51 -11.66 -24.66
C LYS A 1106 -30.14 -12.31 -25.90
N VAL A 1107 -30.07 -11.60 -27.02
CA VAL A 1107 -30.56 -12.03 -28.33
C VAL A 1107 -29.40 -12.00 -29.31
N ARG A 1108 -29.42 -12.90 -30.29
CA ARG A 1108 -28.41 -12.90 -31.36
C ARG A 1108 -28.41 -11.52 -32.08
N PRO A 1109 -27.24 -10.87 -32.22
CA PRO A 1109 -27.14 -9.64 -33.00
C PRO A 1109 -27.28 -9.94 -34.50
N PHE A 1110 -27.93 -9.04 -35.23
CA PHE A 1110 -27.91 -9.06 -36.69
C PHE A 1110 -26.54 -8.61 -37.19
N ARG A 1111 -26.00 -9.30 -38.21
CA ARG A 1111 -24.71 -9.00 -38.82
C ARG A 1111 -24.89 -8.61 -40.28
N VAL A 1112 -23.95 -7.81 -40.80
CA VAL A 1112 -23.90 -7.51 -42.24
C VAL A 1112 -23.68 -8.83 -43.00
N GLY A 1113 -24.51 -9.10 -44.01
CA GLY A 1113 -24.56 -10.35 -44.75
C GLY A 1113 -25.65 -11.34 -44.30
N ASP A 1114 -26.38 -11.06 -43.20
CA ASP A 1114 -27.48 -11.93 -42.78
C ASP A 1114 -28.65 -11.86 -43.78
N ASN A 1115 -29.14 -13.03 -44.20
CA ASN A 1115 -30.35 -13.17 -45.01
C ASN A 1115 -31.59 -13.07 -44.11
N VAL A 1116 -32.48 -12.13 -44.45
CA VAL A 1116 -33.59 -11.74 -43.59
C VAL A 1116 -34.90 -11.61 -44.38
N ARG A 1117 -36.02 -11.82 -43.69
CA ARG A 1117 -37.38 -11.60 -44.19
C ARG A 1117 -38.21 -10.84 -43.18
N ILE A 1118 -39.29 -10.20 -43.65
CA ILE A 1118 -40.22 -9.49 -42.76
C ILE A 1118 -41.04 -10.52 -41.97
N ARG A 1119 -41.24 -10.27 -40.68
CA ARG A 1119 -41.99 -11.16 -39.78
C ARG A 1119 -43.43 -11.36 -40.25
N GLU A 1120 -43.89 -12.62 -40.31
CA GLU A 1120 -45.27 -12.96 -40.68
C GLU A 1120 -46.28 -12.46 -39.62
N GLY A 1121 -47.42 -11.94 -40.07
CA GLY A 1121 -48.47 -11.39 -39.19
C GLY A 1121 -48.32 -9.92 -38.81
N LEU A 1122 -47.33 -9.20 -39.34
CA LEU A 1122 -47.17 -7.77 -39.14
C LEU A 1122 -48.26 -6.98 -39.90
N VAL A 1123 -49.09 -6.21 -39.20
CA VAL A 1123 -50.21 -5.44 -39.81
C VAL A 1123 -49.73 -4.08 -40.33
N THR A 1124 -48.90 -3.38 -39.56
CA THR A 1124 -48.24 -2.11 -39.96
C THR A 1124 -46.85 -2.01 -39.30
N PRO A 1125 -45.74 -1.89 -40.06
CA PRO A 1125 -44.42 -1.64 -39.51
C PRO A 1125 -44.33 -0.20 -39.00
N ARG A 1126 -43.58 0.01 -37.93
CA ARG A 1126 -43.50 1.32 -37.25
C ARG A 1126 -42.92 2.44 -38.14
N TRP A 1127 -42.18 2.09 -39.19
CA TRP A 1127 -41.52 3.03 -40.11
C TRP A 1127 -42.16 3.05 -41.52
N GLY A 1128 -43.38 2.53 -41.65
CA GLY A 1128 -44.17 2.55 -42.89
C GLY A 1128 -43.84 1.42 -43.85
N TRP A 1129 -44.86 0.94 -44.57
CA TRP A 1129 -44.68 -0.01 -45.67
C TRP A 1129 -44.11 0.72 -46.89
N GLY A 1130 -43.15 0.11 -47.59
CA GLY A 1130 -42.93 0.38 -49.00
C GLY A 1130 -43.73 -0.61 -49.86
N MET A 1131 -43.14 -1.09 -50.97
CA MET A 1131 -43.74 -2.10 -51.86
C MET A 1131 -43.52 -3.54 -51.36
N GLU A 1132 -42.97 -3.71 -50.15
CA GLU A 1132 -42.51 -4.99 -49.62
C GLU A 1132 -43.63 -5.72 -48.85
N THR A 1133 -43.79 -7.02 -49.10
CA THR A 1133 -44.70 -7.93 -48.38
C THR A 1133 -43.93 -8.87 -47.45
N PRO A 1134 -44.58 -9.61 -46.52
CA PRO A 1134 -43.92 -10.65 -45.70
C PRO A 1134 -43.14 -11.71 -46.49
N ALA A 1135 -43.41 -11.86 -47.79
CA ALA A 1135 -42.67 -12.75 -48.69
C ALA A 1135 -41.34 -12.14 -49.21
N SER A 1136 -41.04 -10.89 -48.89
CA SER A 1136 -39.85 -10.18 -49.38
C SER A 1136 -38.60 -10.63 -48.63
N LYS A 1137 -37.60 -11.08 -49.38
CA LYS A 1137 -36.28 -11.48 -48.87
C LYS A 1137 -35.25 -10.37 -49.14
N GLY A 1138 -34.43 -10.07 -48.15
CA GLY A 1138 -33.40 -9.06 -48.22
C GLY A 1138 -32.14 -9.49 -47.47
N GLU A 1139 -31.06 -8.73 -47.67
CA GLU A 1139 -29.78 -8.96 -47.01
C GLU A 1139 -29.44 -7.74 -46.15
N VAL A 1140 -28.98 -7.95 -44.92
CA VAL A 1140 -28.54 -6.87 -44.03
C VAL A 1140 -27.25 -6.27 -44.59
N VAL A 1141 -27.29 -5.00 -45.00
CA VAL A 1141 -26.15 -4.27 -45.56
C VAL A 1141 -25.50 -3.30 -44.55
N GLY A 1142 -26.13 -3.09 -43.39
CA GLY A 1142 -25.58 -2.25 -42.33
C GLY A 1142 -26.40 -2.34 -41.03
N VAL A 1143 -25.72 -2.17 -39.90
CA VAL A 1143 -26.33 -2.13 -38.56
C VAL A 1143 -25.77 -0.91 -37.84
N ASP A 1144 -26.63 0.03 -37.48
CA ASP A 1144 -26.22 1.25 -36.78
C ASP A 1144 -26.06 0.99 -35.27
N ALA A 1145 -25.31 1.84 -34.56
CA ALA A 1145 -24.98 1.66 -33.13
C ALA A 1145 -26.19 1.62 -32.17
N ASN A 1146 -27.35 2.13 -32.61
CA ASN A 1146 -28.63 2.05 -31.89
C ASN A 1146 -29.51 0.86 -32.29
N GLY A 1147 -28.95 -0.10 -33.03
CA GLY A 1147 -29.64 -1.30 -33.49
C GLY A 1147 -30.50 -1.14 -34.74
N LYS A 1148 -30.48 0.01 -35.44
CA LYS A 1148 -31.22 0.16 -36.72
C LYS A 1148 -30.62 -0.72 -37.80
N LEU A 1149 -31.47 -1.49 -38.49
CA LEU A 1149 -31.05 -2.33 -39.61
C LEU A 1149 -31.21 -1.59 -40.93
N ARG A 1150 -30.20 -1.70 -41.79
CA ARG A 1150 -30.26 -1.31 -43.21
C ARG A 1150 -30.29 -2.58 -44.05
N ILE A 1151 -31.39 -2.85 -44.72
CA ILE A 1151 -31.64 -4.09 -45.47
C ILE A 1151 -31.81 -3.78 -46.94
N LYS A 1152 -31.10 -4.50 -47.81
CA LYS A 1152 -31.30 -4.43 -49.26
C LYS A 1152 -32.24 -5.53 -49.69
N PHE A 1153 -33.50 -5.17 -49.95
CA PHE A 1153 -34.48 -6.08 -50.55
C PHE A 1153 -34.27 -6.16 -52.06
N ARG A 1154 -34.48 -7.36 -52.65
CA ARG A 1154 -34.18 -7.64 -54.06
C ARG A 1154 -34.90 -6.74 -55.07
N TRP A 1155 -36.05 -6.16 -54.73
CA TRP A 1155 -36.91 -5.38 -55.63
C TRP A 1155 -36.77 -3.85 -55.48
N ARG A 1156 -35.80 -3.37 -54.69
CA ARG A 1156 -35.55 -1.93 -54.46
C ARG A 1156 -34.32 -1.47 -55.24
N GLU A 1157 -34.51 -0.63 -56.25
CA GLU A 1157 -33.39 0.02 -56.95
C GLU A 1157 -32.82 1.17 -56.12
N GLY A 1158 -31.65 0.93 -55.52
CA GLY A 1158 -30.72 1.99 -55.08
C GLY A 1158 -30.83 2.51 -53.63
N LYS A 1159 -31.91 2.23 -52.87
CA LYS A 1159 -32.01 2.67 -51.46
C LYS A 1159 -32.35 1.52 -50.50
N PRO A 1160 -31.51 1.21 -49.49
CA PRO A 1160 -31.81 0.17 -48.51
C PRO A 1160 -33.03 0.57 -47.66
N TRP A 1161 -33.81 -0.43 -47.25
CA TRP A 1161 -34.85 -0.27 -46.23
C TRP A 1161 -34.21 -0.06 -44.87
N ILE A 1162 -34.73 0.88 -44.09
CA ILE A 1162 -34.26 1.18 -42.74
C ILE A 1162 -35.44 0.99 -41.80
N GLY A 1163 -35.28 0.15 -40.78
CA GLY A 1163 -36.37 -0.07 -39.85
C GLY A 1163 -35.98 -0.86 -38.62
N ASP A 1164 -37.01 -1.16 -37.82
CA ASP A 1164 -36.86 -1.80 -36.52
C ASP A 1164 -36.46 -3.27 -36.68
N PRO A 1165 -35.37 -3.73 -36.04
CA PRO A 1165 -35.02 -5.15 -36.03
C PRO A 1165 -36.13 -6.06 -35.50
N ALA A 1166 -37.06 -5.55 -34.67
CA ALA A 1166 -38.20 -6.30 -34.19
C ALA A 1166 -39.18 -6.72 -35.30
N ASP A 1167 -39.16 -6.06 -36.47
CA ASP A 1167 -40.04 -6.38 -37.60
C ASP A 1167 -39.45 -7.45 -38.53
N ILE A 1168 -38.21 -7.89 -38.27
CA ILE A 1168 -37.40 -8.73 -39.13
C ILE A 1168 -37.05 -10.07 -38.45
N VAL A 1169 -36.95 -11.14 -39.25
CA VAL A 1169 -36.51 -12.47 -38.82
C VAL A 1169 -35.48 -13.05 -39.80
N LEU A 1170 -34.58 -13.90 -39.30
CA LEU A 1170 -33.60 -14.60 -40.13
C LEU A 1170 -34.28 -15.65 -41.02
N ASP A 1171 -33.80 -15.79 -42.26
CA ASP A 1171 -34.32 -16.77 -43.24
C ASP A 1171 -33.48 -18.05 -43.19
N GLU A 1172 -33.82 -18.99 -42.30
CA GLU A 1172 -33.07 -20.23 -42.03
C GLU A 1172 -33.25 -21.35 -43.09
N GLY A 1173 -33.31 -20.99 -44.37
CA GLY A 1173 -33.55 -21.91 -45.48
C GLY A 1173 -32.36 -22.08 -46.43
N ALA A 1174 -31.17 -22.46 -45.93
CA ALA A 1174 -30.06 -22.92 -46.78
C ALA A 1174 -28.91 -23.58 -45.98
N GLU A 1175 -29.06 -24.83 -45.53
CA GLU A 1175 -27.94 -25.76 -45.36
C GLU A 1175 -28.40 -27.19 -45.72
N PHE A 1176 -27.54 -27.95 -46.41
CA PHE A 1176 -27.71 -29.29 -47.01
C PHE A 1176 -28.38 -29.41 -48.39
N ALA A 1177 -27.58 -29.16 -49.43
CA ALA A 1177 -27.65 -29.90 -50.68
C ALA A 1177 -26.23 -30.30 -51.12
N SER A 1178 -25.73 -31.43 -50.60
CA SER A 1178 -24.58 -32.16 -51.14
C SER A 1178 -25.05 -33.48 -51.72
N SER A 1179 -25.28 -33.53 -53.02
CA SER A 1179 -25.22 -34.76 -53.82
C SER A 1179 -24.80 -34.44 -55.26
N SER A 1180 -23.79 -35.18 -55.73
CA SER A 1180 -23.21 -35.22 -57.09
C SER A 1180 -22.36 -34.03 -57.57
N GLY A 1181 -21.06 -34.31 -57.77
CA GLY A 1181 -20.06 -33.43 -58.39
C GLY A 1181 -18.66 -33.79 -57.96
#